data_AF-A0A2A6E3P1-F1
#
_entry.id   AF-A0A2A6E3P1-F1
#
_cell.length_a   1.000
_cell.length_b   1.000
_cell.length_c   1.000
_cell.angle_alpha   90.00
_cell.angle_beta   90.00
_cell.angle_gamma   90.00
#
_symmetry.space_group_name_H-M   'P 1'
#
loop_
_entity.id
_entity.type
_entity.pdbx_description
1 polymer ?
#
loop_
_entity_poly.entity_id
_entity_poly.type
_entity_poly.pdbx_seq_one_letter_code
_entity_poly.pdbx_strand_id
1 'polypeptide(L)'
;MKSKRRIWGPVAIAVVGAALLAVRVAEPEYAYMPPARKVMNRQTDFFGQSSDQETQRVYDLWGETITVENAGKPRQAGTDAAPGPEDGAVEINGALLKLGRNQFYKETFGNEVFLTDILGIVDGPFKIRNIMKAVAQLRGKGTNNLQVELAEDITIGGKTYKKGQKVDTGLDVPKGSYVPLGLPVKYADGKLKVGISCAACHATVDPQTKMVVEGAPNADLNAGLLLAMATNSAAYFMHTGQRLSDEQVRQLQHELKRMVRTTDGRAVTLPDPDKLEAAVDADLAKWPAGNFDSTIDLKNDPAQIPDCFTKGGHPYGWSGFAMAGPFHGLSAFSNNVHAQNADPLAQAEASRALFDIDKEVYIGTILQNAADPRYRYDPASGLKPSTFFAKIDPTPGVPGVNELIKPPTFPMLSLMAPDGVFAGTKGYRVGEQVNAMAAWQNTLVPPAAPVSPDPAKVRMGEAVFRRAQCIRCHTGEAFTDHRIIPVDVIGTEPARAAALKKMQRQFADVTTIYAPDTPVPVPPDARVLRVPTDHLDPEQLKLAFARGDSPGGYKVKGLIGLYWSAPYLHDGGVAVGRDERTQLGVAGTLMKGIPVDPANSLRALIDRRLRREVIEANRRSPELRGAHVEGIGHEFWVDDAGGFTREQQDALVHYLLTLKSRSSDGDRPG
;
A
#
# COMPACT_ATOMS: atom_id res chain seq x y z
N MET A 1 -19.33 -53.26 -37.31
CA MET A 1 -18.49 -52.52 -36.32
C MET A 1 -18.42 -50.99 -36.58
N LYS A 2 -19.50 -50.30 -36.99
CA LYS A 2 -19.46 -48.84 -37.29
C LYS A 2 -20.33 -47.93 -36.40
N SER A 3 -20.98 -48.43 -35.34
CA SER A 3 -21.89 -47.59 -34.51
C SER A 3 -21.29 -47.03 -33.21
N LYS A 4 -20.16 -47.55 -32.71
CA LYS A 4 -19.60 -47.10 -31.41
C LYS A 4 -18.89 -45.74 -31.44
N ARG A 5 -18.50 -45.20 -32.61
CA ARG A 5 -17.83 -43.88 -32.71
C ARG A 5 -18.77 -42.67 -32.65
N ARG A 6 -20.09 -42.84 -32.83
CA ARG A 6 -21.07 -41.72 -32.84
C ARG A 6 -21.49 -41.22 -31.46
N ILE A 7 -21.24 -41.99 -30.39
CA ILE A 7 -21.67 -41.65 -29.02
C ILE A 7 -20.59 -40.89 -28.24
N TRP A 8 -19.30 -41.14 -28.52
CA TRP A 8 -18.19 -40.47 -27.83
C TRP A 8 -18.07 -38.98 -28.13
N GLY A 9 -18.45 -38.54 -29.34
CA GLY A 9 -18.44 -37.11 -29.71
C GLY A 9 -19.39 -36.27 -28.84
N PRO A 10 -20.69 -36.60 -28.79
CA PRO A 10 -21.67 -35.92 -27.93
C PRO A 10 -21.32 -35.99 -26.43
N VAL A 11 -20.81 -37.13 -25.95
CA VAL A 11 -20.40 -37.28 -24.55
C VAL A 11 -19.18 -36.42 -24.22
N ALA A 12 -18.17 -36.37 -25.10
CA ALA A 12 -17.01 -35.49 -24.91
C ALA A 12 -17.42 -34.00 -24.93
N ILE A 13 -18.33 -33.61 -25.84
CA ILE A 13 -18.88 -32.25 -25.87
C ILE A 13 -19.66 -31.94 -24.60
N ALA A 14 -20.48 -32.88 -24.09
CA ALA A 14 -21.22 -32.70 -22.85
C ALA A 14 -20.30 -32.59 -21.63
N VAL A 15 -19.24 -33.39 -21.57
CA VAL A 15 -18.23 -33.33 -20.49
C VAL A 15 -17.46 -32.02 -20.52
N VAL A 16 -17.01 -31.58 -21.71
CA VAL A 16 -16.34 -30.28 -21.88
C VAL A 16 -17.31 -29.13 -21.56
N GLY A 17 -18.56 -29.22 -22.00
CA GLY A 17 -19.60 -28.24 -21.70
C GLY A 17 -19.91 -28.16 -20.19
N ALA A 18 -20.02 -29.30 -19.51
CA ALA A 18 -20.21 -29.35 -18.07
C ALA A 18 -18.99 -28.84 -17.31
N ALA A 19 -17.77 -29.13 -17.77
CA ALA A 19 -16.54 -28.61 -17.18
C ALA A 19 -16.43 -27.08 -17.35
N LEU A 20 -16.73 -26.56 -18.54
CA LEU A 20 -16.75 -25.11 -18.81
C LEU A 20 -17.84 -24.40 -18.00
N LEU A 21 -19.02 -25.01 -17.86
CA LEU A 21 -20.09 -24.49 -17.01
C LEU A 21 -19.67 -24.50 -15.53
N ALA A 22 -19.06 -25.59 -15.06
CA ALA A 22 -18.56 -25.70 -13.69
C ALA A 22 -17.49 -24.64 -13.40
N VAL A 23 -16.53 -24.41 -14.31
CA VAL A 23 -15.53 -23.34 -14.17
C VAL A 23 -16.18 -21.95 -14.17
N ARG A 24 -17.19 -21.73 -15.02
CA ARG A 24 -17.91 -20.46 -15.08
C ARG A 24 -18.74 -20.17 -13.83
N VAL A 25 -19.27 -21.21 -13.19
CA VAL A 25 -20.06 -21.09 -11.94
C VAL A 25 -19.17 -21.03 -10.70
N ALA A 26 -18.05 -21.75 -10.69
CA ALA A 26 -17.16 -21.84 -9.54
C ALA A 26 -16.22 -20.64 -9.39
N GLU A 27 -16.05 -19.83 -10.45
CA GLU A 27 -15.15 -18.67 -10.50
C GLU A 27 -13.80 -18.91 -9.80
N PRO A 28 -13.01 -19.90 -10.25
CA PRO A 28 -11.84 -20.34 -9.53
C PRO A 28 -10.82 -19.21 -9.35
N GLU A 29 -10.27 -19.14 -8.14
CA GLU A 29 -9.27 -18.15 -7.74
C GLU A 29 -8.00 -18.86 -7.25
N TYR A 30 -6.85 -18.26 -7.54
CA TYR A 30 -5.57 -18.73 -7.06
C TYR A 30 -4.65 -17.57 -6.67
N ALA A 31 -4.13 -17.64 -5.45
CA ALA A 31 -3.10 -16.75 -4.92
C ALA A 31 -2.05 -17.56 -4.16
N TYR A 32 -0.77 -17.22 -4.34
CA TYR A 32 0.31 -17.89 -3.64
C TYR A 32 0.50 -17.33 -2.23
N MET A 33 0.28 -18.18 -1.23
CA MET A 33 0.66 -17.93 0.16
C MET A 33 1.76 -18.94 0.56
N PRO A 34 2.97 -18.50 0.94
CA PRO A 34 4.05 -19.41 1.28
C PRO A 34 3.71 -20.21 2.55
N PRO A 35 4.08 -21.50 2.63
CA PRO A 35 4.09 -22.22 3.91
C PRO A 35 5.21 -21.69 4.82
N ALA A 36 5.07 -21.83 6.14
CA ALA A 36 6.03 -21.32 7.13
C ALA A 36 7.49 -21.68 6.83
N ARG A 37 7.77 -22.91 6.37
CA ARG A 37 9.12 -23.38 5.99
C ARG A 37 9.78 -22.65 4.80
N LYS A 38 9.04 -21.76 4.12
CA LYS A 38 9.51 -20.94 2.99
C LYS A 38 9.57 -19.45 3.34
N VAL A 39 9.42 -19.10 4.62
CA VAL A 39 9.44 -17.73 5.13
C VAL A 39 10.68 -17.54 6.00
N MET A 40 11.35 -16.38 5.90
CA MET A 40 12.55 -16.05 6.68
C MET A 40 12.25 -15.49 8.07
N ASN A 41 11.10 -14.83 8.23
CA ASN A 41 10.68 -14.28 9.51
C ASN A 41 10.63 -15.40 10.56
N ARG A 42 11.13 -15.11 11.75
CA ARG A 42 10.92 -16.01 12.88
C ARG A 42 9.43 -16.03 13.18
N GLN A 43 8.85 -17.21 13.32
CA GLN A 43 7.51 -17.30 13.89
C GLN A 43 7.62 -16.88 15.35
N THR A 44 7.10 -15.71 15.68
CA THR A 44 6.83 -15.37 17.06
C THR A 44 5.53 -16.05 17.45
N ASP A 45 5.59 -16.89 18.47
CA ASP A 45 4.40 -17.34 19.17
C ASP A 45 3.82 -16.13 19.90
N PHE A 46 3.00 -15.32 19.21
CA PHE A 46 2.31 -14.17 19.81
C PHE A 46 1.45 -14.62 21.01
N PHE A 47 0.98 -15.86 20.95
CA PHE A 47 0.59 -16.68 22.07
C PHE A 47 1.62 -17.79 22.14
N GLY A 48 2.55 -17.75 23.11
CA GLY A 48 3.44 -18.87 23.40
C GLY A 48 2.68 -20.19 23.25
N GLN A 49 3.31 -21.24 22.70
CA GLN A 49 2.84 -22.61 22.95
C GLN A 49 3.00 -22.98 24.44
N SER A 50 2.61 -22.10 25.37
CA SER A 50 2.45 -22.42 26.77
C SER A 50 1.01 -22.86 27.01
N SER A 51 0.85 -23.74 27.99
CA SER A 51 -0.41 -24.18 28.57
C SER A 51 -1.32 -23.07 29.11
N ASP A 52 -0.95 -21.79 28.95
CA ASP A 52 -1.65 -20.61 29.50
C ASP A 52 -2.77 -20.09 28.57
N GLN A 53 -2.93 -20.67 27.37
CA GLN A 53 -4.02 -20.33 26.45
C GLN A 53 -5.42 -20.61 27.02
N GLU A 54 -5.55 -21.50 28.01
CA GLU A 54 -6.84 -21.76 28.66
C GLU A 54 -7.22 -20.71 29.71
N THR A 55 -6.27 -19.86 30.15
CA THR A 55 -6.49 -18.93 31.26
C THR A 55 -6.49 -17.46 30.85
N GLN A 56 -5.91 -17.07 29.70
CA GLN A 56 -5.80 -15.67 29.27
C GLN A 56 -6.47 -15.38 27.93
N ARG A 57 -7.22 -14.27 27.85
CA ARG A 57 -7.76 -13.72 26.60
C ARG A 57 -7.19 -12.32 26.36
N VAL A 58 -6.82 -12.03 25.12
CA VAL A 58 -6.20 -10.75 24.73
C VAL A 58 -7.10 -10.02 23.75
N TYR A 59 -7.26 -8.72 23.94
CA TYR A 59 -8.10 -7.85 23.12
C TYR A 59 -7.31 -6.62 22.69
N ASP A 60 -7.62 -6.12 21.50
CA ASP A 60 -7.38 -4.72 21.15
C ASP A 60 -8.65 -3.92 21.41
N LEU A 61 -8.55 -2.84 22.18
CA LEU A 61 -9.62 -1.87 22.37
C LEU A 61 -9.11 -0.51 21.93
N TRP A 62 -9.45 -0.13 20.69
CA TRP A 62 -9.07 1.15 20.08
C TRP A 62 -7.56 1.42 20.09
N GLY A 63 -6.75 0.36 19.94
CA GLY A 63 -5.30 0.41 19.98
C GLY A 63 -4.66 0.05 21.32
N GLU A 64 -5.43 -0.02 22.40
CA GLU A 64 -4.92 -0.50 23.68
C GLU A 64 -5.01 -2.03 23.76
N THR A 65 -3.91 -2.69 24.12
CA THR A 65 -3.92 -4.14 24.37
C THR A 65 -4.41 -4.42 25.79
N ILE A 66 -5.49 -5.18 25.92
CA ILE A 66 -6.08 -5.59 27.20
C ILE A 66 -5.95 -7.10 27.35
N THR A 67 -5.30 -7.55 28.42
CA THR A 67 -5.21 -8.97 28.79
C THR A 67 -6.14 -9.26 29.96
N VAL A 68 -7.00 -10.26 29.80
CA VAL A 68 -7.96 -10.71 30.82
C VAL A 68 -7.56 -12.09 31.32
N GLU A 69 -7.24 -12.15 32.61
CA GLU A 69 -6.92 -13.38 33.34
C GLU A 69 -8.20 -14.16 33.75
N ASN A 70 -8.12 -15.49 33.86
CA ASN A 70 -9.18 -16.38 34.37
C ASN A 70 -10.48 -16.42 33.54
N ALA A 71 -10.39 -16.50 32.20
CA ALA A 71 -11.54 -16.48 31.28
C ALA A 71 -12.60 -17.61 31.45
N GLY A 72 -12.45 -18.54 32.40
CA GLY A 72 -13.36 -19.66 32.67
C GLY A 72 -14.24 -19.55 33.93
N LYS A 73 -14.20 -18.45 34.71
CA LYS A 73 -15.04 -18.31 35.93
C LYS A 73 -16.32 -17.51 35.68
N PRO A 74 -17.48 -17.90 36.27
CA PRO A 74 -18.72 -17.14 36.13
C PRO A 74 -18.63 -15.74 36.77
N ARG A 75 -19.24 -14.76 36.08
CA ARG A 75 -19.29 -13.32 36.37
C ARG A 75 -19.34 -12.96 37.86
N GLN A 76 -18.44 -12.07 38.31
CA GLN A 76 -18.75 -11.10 39.37
C GLN A 76 -18.97 -9.73 38.72
N ALA A 77 -20.03 -9.03 39.10
CA ALA A 77 -20.36 -7.72 38.55
C ALA A 77 -19.40 -6.66 39.14
N GLY A 78 -18.70 -5.90 38.28
CA GLY A 78 -18.14 -4.62 38.68
C GLY A 78 -16.81 -4.20 38.05
N THR A 79 -15.82 -5.06 37.87
CA THR A 79 -14.44 -4.57 37.57
C THR A 79 -13.54 -5.45 36.69
N ASP A 80 -13.91 -6.71 36.37
CA ASP A 80 -13.06 -7.66 35.62
C ASP A 80 -13.70 -8.19 34.32
N ALA A 81 -14.66 -7.46 33.74
CA ALA A 81 -15.34 -7.92 32.54
C ALA A 81 -14.45 -7.75 31.29
N ALA A 82 -14.25 -8.85 30.55
CA ALA A 82 -13.60 -8.80 29.24
C ALA A 82 -14.39 -7.86 28.31
N PRO A 83 -13.72 -6.95 27.59
CA PRO A 83 -14.40 -6.01 26.72
C PRO A 83 -15.03 -6.74 25.52
N GLY A 84 -16.21 -6.28 25.10
CA GLY A 84 -16.96 -6.92 24.03
C GLY A 84 -16.90 -6.16 22.70
N PRO A 85 -17.34 -6.77 21.58
CA PRO A 85 -17.51 -6.06 20.31
C PRO A 85 -18.42 -4.82 20.45
N GLU A 86 -19.38 -4.85 21.37
CA GLU A 86 -20.22 -3.70 21.71
C GLU A 86 -19.44 -2.45 22.16
N ASP A 87 -18.22 -2.62 22.66
CA ASP A 87 -17.32 -1.58 23.11
C ASP A 87 -16.27 -1.22 22.05
N GLY A 88 -16.26 -1.94 20.92
CA GLY A 88 -15.26 -1.84 19.86
C GLY A 88 -14.08 -2.79 20.03
N ALA A 89 -14.16 -3.74 20.97
CA ALA A 89 -13.07 -4.68 21.22
C ALA A 89 -12.91 -5.71 20.10
N VAL A 90 -11.66 -6.00 19.75
CA VAL A 90 -11.27 -7.06 18.83
C VAL A 90 -10.48 -8.10 19.61
N GLU A 91 -11.03 -9.29 19.77
CA GLU A 91 -10.31 -10.40 20.41
C GLU A 91 -9.16 -10.87 19.50
N ILE A 92 -7.94 -10.81 20.02
CA ILE A 92 -6.75 -11.33 19.35
C ILE A 92 -6.61 -12.80 19.72
N ASN A 93 -6.73 -13.68 18.73
CA ASN A 93 -6.56 -15.12 18.90
C ASN A 93 -5.96 -15.77 17.64
N GLY A 94 -5.63 -17.07 17.72
CA GLY A 94 -5.02 -17.80 16.61
C GLY A 94 -5.87 -17.83 15.33
N ALA A 95 -7.21 -17.79 15.44
CA ALA A 95 -8.10 -17.74 14.28
C ALA A 95 -8.02 -16.38 13.58
N LEU A 96 -8.02 -15.28 14.35
CA LEU A 96 -7.84 -13.93 13.82
C LEU A 96 -6.48 -13.78 13.12
N LEU A 97 -5.38 -14.26 13.73
CA LEU A 97 -4.05 -14.17 13.13
C LEU A 97 -3.93 -15.01 11.84
N LYS A 98 -4.55 -16.19 11.81
CA LYS A 98 -4.62 -17.02 10.59
C LYS A 98 -5.43 -16.35 9.50
N LEU A 99 -6.56 -15.73 9.85
CA LEU A 99 -7.35 -14.92 8.93
C LEU A 99 -6.49 -13.77 8.40
N GLY A 100 -5.83 -13.01 9.26
CA GLY A 100 -4.99 -11.88 8.89
C GLY A 100 -3.92 -12.23 7.87
N ARG A 101 -3.17 -13.30 8.13
CA ARG A 101 -2.18 -13.80 7.16
C ARG A 101 -2.83 -14.21 5.83
N ASN A 102 -3.98 -14.89 5.87
CA ASN A 102 -4.68 -15.29 4.65
C ASN A 102 -5.15 -14.06 3.83
N GLN A 103 -5.72 -13.07 4.51
CA GLN A 103 -6.19 -11.81 3.92
C GLN A 103 -5.02 -11.05 3.28
N PHE A 104 -3.91 -10.89 4.00
CA PHE A 104 -2.70 -10.21 3.51
C PHE A 104 -2.17 -10.75 2.17
N TYR A 105 -2.22 -12.07 1.95
CA TYR A 105 -1.72 -12.70 0.72
C TYR A 105 -2.74 -12.81 -0.39
N LYS A 106 -4.02 -12.94 -0.07
CA LYS A 106 -5.03 -13.39 -1.03
C LYS A 106 -6.16 -12.40 -1.28
N GLU A 107 -6.51 -11.58 -0.29
CA GLU A 107 -7.66 -10.70 -0.40
C GLU A 107 -7.37 -9.56 -1.37
N THR A 108 -8.31 -9.33 -2.28
CA THR A 108 -8.31 -8.22 -3.24
C THR A 108 -9.46 -7.26 -2.99
N PHE A 109 -10.47 -7.63 -2.20
CA PHE A 109 -11.74 -6.91 -2.07
C PHE A 109 -12.35 -6.60 -3.44
N GLY A 110 -12.20 -7.49 -4.42
CA GLY A 110 -12.75 -7.32 -5.77
C GLY A 110 -11.95 -6.39 -6.70
N ASN A 111 -10.78 -5.91 -6.29
CA ASN A 111 -9.99 -4.96 -7.09
C ASN A 111 -9.52 -5.48 -8.45
N GLU A 112 -9.61 -6.79 -8.71
CA GLU A 112 -9.38 -7.35 -10.04
C GLU A 112 -10.35 -6.79 -11.09
N VAL A 113 -11.54 -6.32 -10.68
CA VAL A 113 -12.47 -5.62 -11.58
C VAL A 113 -11.88 -4.27 -11.98
N PHE A 114 -11.44 -3.46 -11.03
CA PHE A 114 -10.83 -2.17 -11.36
C PHE A 114 -9.54 -2.37 -12.17
N LEU A 115 -8.61 -3.18 -11.68
CA LEU A 115 -7.28 -3.35 -12.26
C LEU A 115 -7.32 -4.00 -13.65
N THR A 116 -8.14 -5.04 -13.85
CA THR A 116 -8.22 -5.73 -15.14
C THR A 116 -9.26 -5.10 -16.07
N ASP A 117 -10.49 -4.87 -15.61
CA ASP A 117 -11.59 -4.51 -16.51
C ASP A 117 -11.69 -3.01 -16.78
N ILE A 118 -11.28 -2.15 -15.84
CA ILE A 118 -11.36 -0.69 -15.99
C ILE A 118 -10.02 -0.12 -16.42
N LEU A 119 -8.96 -0.37 -15.64
CA LEU A 119 -7.61 0.13 -15.89
C LEU A 119 -6.94 -0.58 -17.07
N GLY A 120 -7.16 -1.89 -17.23
CA GLY A 120 -6.53 -2.68 -18.30
C GLY A 120 -5.06 -3.00 -18.05
N ILE A 121 -4.68 -3.27 -16.80
CA ILE A 121 -3.29 -3.53 -16.38
C ILE A 121 -2.62 -4.70 -17.12
N VAL A 122 -3.44 -5.59 -17.69
CA VAL A 122 -2.99 -6.77 -18.46
C VAL A 122 -3.41 -6.77 -19.94
N ASP A 123 -4.00 -5.67 -20.43
CA ASP A 123 -4.54 -5.59 -21.78
C ASP A 123 -3.58 -4.93 -22.79
N GLY A 124 -2.66 -4.09 -22.30
CA GLY A 124 -1.61 -3.42 -23.08
C GLY A 124 -0.38 -4.33 -23.36
N PRO A 125 0.85 -3.77 -23.44
CA PRO A 125 2.05 -4.56 -23.74
C PRO A 125 2.40 -5.61 -22.66
N PHE A 126 1.89 -5.43 -21.44
CA PHE A 126 2.07 -6.37 -20.34
C PHE A 126 0.89 -7.35 -20.28
N LYS A 127 1.03 -8.58 -20.80
CA LYS A 127 -0.10 -9.56 -20.88
C LYS A 127 0.07 -10.72 -19.93
N ILE A 128 -1.03 -11.28 -19.39
CA ILE A 128 -1.03 -12.49 -18.52
C ILE A 128 -0.19 -13.61 -19.15
N ARG A 129 -0.37 -13.89 -20.45
CA ARG A 129 0.39 -14.95 -21.14
C ARG A 129 1.91 -14.73 -21.12
N ASN A 130 2.35 -13.46 -21.17
CA ASN A 130 3.76 -13.09 -21.17
C ASN A 130 4.33 -13.20 -19.74
N ILE A 131 3.55 -12.84 -18.72
CA ILE A 131 3.88 -13.06 -17.30
C ILE A 131 4.04 -14.57 -17.03
N MET A 132 3.05 -15.38 -17.42
CA MET A 132 3.10 -16.84 -17.22
C MET A 132 4.26 -17.48 -17.98
N LYS A 133 4.57 -17.01 -19.20
CA LYS A 133 5.77 -17.42 -19.95
C LYS A 133 7.05 -17.10 -19.18
N ALA A 134 7.16 -15.90 -18.62
CA ALA A 134 8.32 -15.49 -17.82
C ALA A 134 8.46 -16.34 -16.56
N VAL A 135 7.37 -16.59 -15.83
CA VAL A 135 7.37 -17.47 -14.64
C VAL A 135 7.80 -18.89 -15.01
N ALA A 136 7.27 -19.46 -16.09
CA ALA A 136 7.65 -20.80 -16.57
C ALA A 136 9.15 -20.87 -16.94
N GLN A 137 9.71 -19.80 -17.51
CA GLN A 137 11.14 -19.71 -17.84
C GLN A 137 12.04 -19.73 -16.59
N LEU A 138 11.55 -19.37 -15.40
CA LEU A 138 12.29 -19.51 -14.15
C LEU A 138 12.55 -20.98 -13.77
N ARG A 139 11.80 -21.94 -14.33
CA ARG A 139 11.90 -23.39 -14.03
C ARG A 139 11.90 -23.66 -12.52
N GLY A 140 11.05 -22.94 -11.78
CA GLY A 140 10.90 -23.08 -10.34
C GLY A 140 12.01 -22.47 -9.47
N LYS A 141 13.03 -21.80 -10.05
CA LYS A 141 14.13 -21.18 -9.28
C LYS A 141 13.69 -20.00 -8.42
N GLY A 142 12.63 -19.31 -8.83
CA GLY A 142 12.17 -18.06 -8.22
C GLY A 142 13.07 -16.87 -8.59
N THR A 143 12.57 -15.66 -8.33
CA THR A 143 13.23 -14.38 -8.57
C THR A 143 12.64 -13.32 -7.64
N ASN A 144 13.38 -12.26 -7.37
CA ASN A 144 12.90 -11.05 -6.72
C ASN A 144 12.68 -9.90 -7.72
N ASN A 145 12.67 -10.22 -9.02
CA ASN A 145 12.35 -9.30 -10.09
C ASN A 145 12.06 -10.14 -11.34
N LEU A 146 10.79 -10.32 -11.67
CA LEU A 146 10.39 -11.06 -12.87
C LEU A 146 10.56 -10.17 -14.09
N GLN A 147 11.45 -10.56 -15.00
CA GLN A 147 11.59 -9.87 -16.28
C GLN A 147 10.57 -10.39 -17.29
N VAL A 148 9.70 -9.49 -17.78
CA VAL A 148 8.62 -9.86 -18.70
C VAL A 148 8.89 -9.25 -20.08
N GLU A 149 8.69 -10.08 -21.10
CA GLU A 149 8.78 -9.67 -22.50
C GLU A 149 7.52 -8.89 -22.91
N LEU A 150 7.67 -7.72 -23.53
CA LEU A 150 6.53 -6.91 -23.98
C LEU A 150 5.85 -7.49 -25.22
N ALA A 151 4.53 -7.45 -25.26
CA ALA A 151 3.71 -8.01 -26.33
C ALA A 151 3.61 -7.13 -27.59
N GLU A 152 3.79 -5.82 -27.43
CA GLU A 152 3.70 -4.80 -28.47
C GLU A 152 4.61 -3.61 -28.16
N ASP A 153 4.84 -2.76 -29.17
CA ASP A 153 5.56 -1.51 -29.01
C ASP A 153 4.69 -0.51 -28.23
N ILE A 154 5.30 0.26 -27.33
CA ILE A 154 4.63 1.35 -26.61
C ILE A 154 5.58 2.53 -26.44
N THR A 155 5.06 3.76 -26.43
CA THR A 155 5.85 4.95 -26.12
C THR A 155 5.25 5.65 -24.91
N ILE A 156 6.04 5.79 -23.85
CA ILE A 156 5.65 6.35 -22.56
C ILE A 156 6.63 7.48 -22.24
N GLY A 157 6.15 8.69 -21.98
CA GLY A 157 7.01 9.82 -21.61
C GLY A 157 8.14 10.11 -22.62
N GLY A 158 7.93 9.86 -23.91
CA GLY A 158 8.95 10.02 -24.97
C GLY A 158 9.93 8.85 -25.10
N LYS A 159 9.85 7.83 -24.24
CA LYS A 159 10.65 6.61 -24.34
C LYS A 159 9.85 5.50 -25.01
N THR A 160 10.40 4.97 -26.10
CA THR A 160 9.80 3.83 -26.81
C THR A 160 10.36 2.51 -26.28
N TYR A 161 9.46 1.63 -25.87
CA TYR A 161 9.73 0.24 -25.55
C TYR A 161 9.31 -0.65 -26.72
N LYS A 162 10.15 -1.62 -27.07
CA LYS A 162 9.91 -2.48 -28.23
C LYS A 162 9.26 -3.79 -27.83
N LYS A 163 8.38 -4.29 -28.68
CA LYS A 163 7.91 -5.67 -28.62
C LYS A 163 9.10 -6.63 -28.52
N GLY A 164 9.01 -7.60 -27.61
CA GLY A 164 10.12 -8.53 -27.37
C GLY A 164 11.18 -8.03 -26.39
N GLN A 165 11.19 -6.73 -26.06
CA GLN A 165 12.04 -6.20 -25.01
C GLN A 165 11.62 -6.78 -23.66
N LYS A 166 12.59 -7.21 -22.85
CA LYS A 166 12.35 -7.57 -21.46
C LYS A 166 12.44 -6.32 -20.59
N VAL A 167 11.47 -6.15 -19.69
CA VAL A 167 11.45 -5.07 -18.71
C VAL A 167 11.47 -5.64 -17.30
N ASP A 168 12.14 -4.93 -16.40
CA ASP A 168 12.12 -5.20 -14.96
C ASP A 168 10.77 -4.76 -14.40
N THR A 169 10.07 -5.71 -13.78
CA THR A 169 8.73 -5.48 -13.21
C THR A 169 8.78 -5.31 -11.69
N GLY A 170 9.83 -5.84 -11.04
CA GLY A 170 9.87 -5.99 -9.59
C GLY A 170 8.83 -6.96 -9.02
N LEU A 171 8.22 -7.80 -9.87
CA LEU A 171 7.31 -8.82 -9.40
C LEU A 171 8.11 -10.01 -8.85
N ASP A 172 7.85 -10.33 -7.59
CA ASP A 172 8.53 -11.40 -6.88
C ASP A 172 7.90 -12.75 -7.12
N VAL A 173 8.71 -13.75 -7.45
CA VAL A 173 8.26 -15.13 -7.63
C VAL A 173 9.02 -16.03 -6.67
N PRO A 174 8.39 -16.50 -5.59
CA PRO A 174 9.03 -17.41 -4.66
C PRO A 174 9.43 -18.73 -5.32
N LYS A 175 10.46 -19.39 -4.78
CA LYS A 175 10.94 -20.67 -5.30
C LYS A 175 9.81 -21.71 -5.37
N GLY A 176 9.55 -22.23 -6.57
CA GLY A 176 8.50 -23.21 -6.85
C GLY A 176 7.07 -22.66 -6.87
N SER A 177 6.88 -21.34 -6.90
CA SER A 177 5.59 -20.71 -7.20
C SER A 177 5.33 -20.67 -8.71
N TYR A 178 4.06 -20.67 -9.09
CA TYR A 178 3.59 -20.51 -10.47
C TYR A 178 2.94 -19.15 -10.74
N VAL A 179 2.79 -18.32 -9.72
CA VAL A 179 2.32 -16.94 -9.81
C VAL A 179 3.22 -16.02 -8.98
N PRO A 180 3.35 -14.74 -9.35
CA PRO A 180 4.00 -13.76 -8.49
C PRO A 180 3.29 -13.61 -7.14
N LEU A 181 4.06 -13.17 -6.14
CA LEU A 181 3.56 -12.87 -4.81
C LEU A 181 2.56 -11.71 -4.88
N GLY A 182 1.42 -11.87 -4.21
CA GLY A 182 0.42 -10.82 -4.09
C GLY A 182 -0.33 -10.44 -5.38
N LEU A 183 -0.29 -11.28 -6.42
CA LEU A 183 -1.15 -11.15 -7.60
C LEU A 183 -2.17 -12.29 -7.69
N PRO A 184 -3.27 -12.26 -6.91
CA PRO A 184 -4.37 -13.20 -7.05
C PRO A 184 -4.92 -13.20 -8.48
N VAL A 185 -5.13 -14.40 -9.03
CA VAL A 185 -5.71 -14.60 -10.35
C VAL A 185 -7.08 -15.26 -10.19
N LYS A 186 -8.10 -14.63 -10.76
CA LYS A 186 -9.49 -15.10 -10.72
C LYS A 186 -10.00 -15.33 -12.14
N TYR A 187 -10.77 -16.38 -12.36
CA TYR A 187 -11.51 -16.56 -13.60
C TYR A 187 -12.97 -16.13 -13.39
N ALA A 188 -13.36 -15.00 -13.98
CA ALA A 188 -14.70 -14.44 -13.85
C ALA A 188 -15.13 -13.78 -15.18
N ASP A 189 -16.42 -13.72 -15.46
CA ASP A 189 -16.98 -13.15 -16.70
C ASP A 189 -16.41 -13.77 -18.01
N GLY A 190 -15.89 -15.00 -17.94
CA GLY A 190 -15.31 -15.69 -19.10
C GLY A 190 -13.87 -15.28 -19.44
N LYS A 191 -13.17 -14.56 -18.55
CA LYS A 191 -11.76 -14.19 -18.71
C LYS A 191 -10.99 -14.31 -17.39
N LEU A 192 -9.66 -14.33 -17.49
CA LEU A 192 -8.78 -14.22 -16.33
C LEU A 192 -8.65 -12.75 -15.93
N LYS A 193 -8.80 -12.48 -14.64
CA LYS A 193 -8.58 -11.19 -14.01
C LYS A 193 -7.45 -11.31 -13.00
N VAL A 194 -6.65 -10.27 -12.89
CA VAL A 194 -5.55 -10.16 -11.94
C VAL A 194 -5.87 -9.03 -10.97
N GLY A 195 -5.87 -9.35 -9.69
CA GLY A 195 -5.96 -8.38 -8.61
C GLY A 195 -4.60 -8.16 -7.93
N ILE A 196 -4.59 -7.30 -6.92
CA ILE A 196 -3.43 -7.05 -6.07
C ILE A 196 -3.80 -7.24 -4.60
N SER A 197 -2.95 -7.91 -3.83
CA SER A 197 -3.05 -7.98 -2.37
C SER A 197 -1.86 -7.28 -1.71
N CYS A 198 -1.92 -7.10 -0.38
CA CYS A 198 -0.86 -6.44 0.39
C CYS A 198 0.52 -7.06 0.14
N ALA A 199 0.58 -8.38 -0.10
CA ALA A 199 1.83 -9.10 -0.32
C ALA A 199 2.59 -8.71 -1.60
N ALA A 200 1.97 -8.00 -2.55
CA ALA A 200 2.68 -7.52 -3.75
C ALA A 200 3.67 -6.39 -3.40
N CYS A 201 3.28 -5.55 -2.43
CA CYS A 201 4.05 -4.39 -1.99
C CYS A 201 4.80 -4.66 -0.68
N HIS A 202 4.22 -5.44 0.25
CA HIS A 202 4.71 -5.58 1.62
C HIS A 202 5.28 -6.95 1.96
N ALA A 203 5.62 -7.73 0.94
CA ALA A 203 6.46 -8.91 1.09
C ALA A 203 7.41 -9.00 -0.10
N THR A 204 8.58 -9.59 0.12
CA THR A 204 9.58 -9.77 -0.94
C THR A 204 10.23 -11.15 -0.88
N VAL A 205 11.03 -11.50 -1.89
CA VAL A 205 11.84 -12.70 -1.97
C VAL A 205 13.30 -12.33 -1.76
N ASP A 206 13.93 -12.90 -0.74
CA ASP A 206 15.35 -12.68 -0.51
C ASP A 206 16.19 -13.19 -1.70
N PRO A 207 17.08 -12.36 -2.27
CA PRO A 207 17.79 -12.72 -3.50
C PRO A 207 18.78 -13.88 -3.32
N GLN A 208 19.19 -14.21 -2.09
CA GLN A 208 20.15 -15.30 -1.84
C GLN A 208 19.45 -16.64 -1.59
N THR A 209 18.53 -16.66 -0.64
CA THR A 209 17.83 -17.87 -0.16
C THR A 209 16.59 -18.19 -1.00
N LYS A 210 16.03 -17.20 -1.70
CA LYS A 210 14.74 -17.26 -2.43
C LYS A 210 13.54 -17.60 -1.53
N MET A 211 13.68 -17.36 -0.23
CA MET A 211 12.59 -17.44 0.75
C MET A 211 11.84 -16.11 0.81
N VAL A 212 10.58 -16.15 1.21
CA VAL A 212 9.76 -14.95 1.38
C VAL A 212 10.14 -14.24 2.68
N VAL A 213 10.21 -12.92 2.62
CA VAL A 213 10.34 -12.04 3.78
C VAL A 213 9.03 -11.29 3.94
N GLU A 214 8.24 -11.70 4.93
CA GLU A 214 6.97 -11.08 5.30
C GLU A 214 7.21 -9.72 5.96
N GLY A 215 6.50 -8.69 5.51
CA GLY A 215 6.60 -7.34 6.04
C GLY A 215 7.76 -6.50 5.51
N ALA A 216 8.73 -7.09 4.80
CA ALA A 216 9.71 -6.30 4.08
C ALA A 216 9.08 -5.69 2.81
N PRO A 217 9.33 -4.41 2.52
CA PRO A 217 8.81 -3.78 1.32
C PRO A 217 9.44 -4.39 0.06
N ASN A 218 8.64 -4.50 -0.99
CA ASN A 218 9.11 -4.80 -2.32
C ASN A 218 9.76 -3.54 -2.92
N ALA A 219 11.06 -3.37 -2.65
CA ALA A 219 11.83 -2.17 -2.95
C ALA A 219 12.15 -1.99 -4.44
N ASP A 220 11.82 -2.95 -5.32
CA ASP A 220 12.00 -2.84 -6.76
C ASP A 220 10.72 -3.05 -7.57
N LEU A 221 9.54 -3.14 -6.93
CA LEU A 221 8.24 -3.13 -7.60
C LEU A 221 8.11 -1.90 -8.50
N ASN A 222 8.00 -2.11 -9.80
CA ASN A 222 7.93 -1.02 -10.76
C ASN A 222 6.48 -0.60 -11.04
N ALA A 223 5.77 -0.17 -9.98
CA ALA A 223 4.34 0.09 -10.04
C ALA A 223 4.01 1.18 -11.06
N GLY A 224 4.80 2.27 -11.11
CA GLY A 224 4.61 3.36 -12.07
C GLY A 224 4.70 2.91 -13.52
N LEU A 225 5.71 2.10 -13.88
CA LEU A 225 5.82 1.58 -15.25
C LEU A 225 4.68 0.63 -15.59
N LEU A 226 4.26 -0.23 -14.66
CA LEU A 226 3.16 -1.16 -14.89
C LEU A 226 1.84 -0.40 -15.12
N LEU A 227 1.56 0.62 -14.30
CA LEU A 227 0.39 1.49 -14.46
C LEU A 227 0.44 2.27 -15.79
N ALA A 228 1.59 2.83 -16.16
CA ALA A 228 1.79 3.55 -17.44
C ALA A 228 1.73 2.64 -18.68
N MET A 229 1.74 1.31 -18.50
CA MET A 229 1.54 0.33 -19.56
C MET A 229 0.09 -0.17 -19.65
N ALA A 230 -0.79 0.28 -18.75
CA ALA A 230 -2.21 -0.04 -18.82
C ALA A 230 -2.86 0.65 -20.03
N THR A 231 -4.03 0.18 -20.45
CA THR A 231 -4.75 0.77 -21.60
C THR A 231 -5.66 1.94 -21.23
N ASN A 232 -5.83 2.19 -19.93
CA ASN A 232 -6.61 3.29 -19.35
C ASN A 232 -5.95 3.81 -18.06
N SER A 233 -4.64 4.05 -18.08
CA SER A 233 -3.85 4.67 -17.02
C SER A 233 -4.44 6.00 -16.54
N ALA A 234 -5.17 6.73 -17.39
CA ALA A 234 -5.92 7.93 -17.02
C ALA A 234 -6.93 7.69 -15.89
N ALA A 235 -7.37 6.45 -15.65
CA ALA A 235 -8.16 6.10 -14.47
C ALA A 235 -7.45 6.38 -13.13
N TYR A 236 -6.13 6.55 -13.16
CA TYR A 236 -5.25 6.82 -12.02
C TYR A 236 -4.79 8.29 -11.92
N PHE A 237 -5.37 9.21 -12.70
CA PHE A 237 -4.90 10.61 -12.81
C PHE A 237 -4.82 11.37 -11.46
N MET A 238 -5.58 10.95 -10.44
CA MET A 238 -5.60 11.58 -9.12
C MET A 238 -4.25 11.56 -8.39
N HIS A 239 -3.41 10.59 -8.76
CA HIS A 239 -2.07 10.34 -8.23
C HIS A 239 -0.97 11.05 -9.03
N THR A 240 -1.35 11.94 -9.95
CA THR A 240 -0.43 12.61 -10.87
C THR A 240 -0.60 14.13 -10.79
N GLY A 241 0.29 14.88 -11.45
CA GLY A 241 0.17 16.34 -11.53
C GLY A 241 -0.97 16.84 -12.43
N GLN A 242 -1.76 15.94 -13.01
CA GLN A 242 -2.75 16.25 -14.04
C GLN A 242 -4.05 16.81 -13.44
N ARG A 243 -4.19 18.13 -13.47
CA ARG A 243 -5.42 18.82 -13.02
C ARG A 243 -6.46 18.88 -14.14
N LEU A 244 -7.70 18.55 -13.81
CA LEU A 244 -8.85 18.66 -14.71
C LEU A 244 -9.66 19.94 -14.47
N SER A 245 -9.00 21.06 -14.13
CA SER A 245 -9.71 22.32 -13.95
C SER A 245 -10.47 22.73 -15.22
N ASP A 246 -11.54 23.52 -15.08
CA ASP A 246 -12.36 24.01 -16.19
C ASP A 246 -11.52 24.60 -17.35
N GLU A 247 -10.36 25.19 -17.06
CA GLU A 247 -9.46 25.78 -18.05
C GLU A 247 -8.59 24.74 -18.78
N GLN A 248 -8.15 23.68 -18.10
CA GLN A 248 -7.37 22.60 -18.71
C GLN A 248 -8.27 21.60 -19.42
N VAL A 249 -9.46 21.34 -18.91
CA VAL A 249 -10.52 20.62 -19.64
C VAL A 249 -10.83 21.36 -20.94
N ARG A 250 -10.86 22.72 -20.96
CA ARG A 250 -10.92 23.51 -22.20
C ARG A 250 -9.71 23.35 -23.12
N GLN A 251 -8.48 23.25 -22.59
CA GLN A 251 -7.27 23.05 -23.39
C GLN A 251 -7.15 21.62 -23.96
N LEU A 252 -7.73 20.64 -23.28
CA LEU A 252 -7.81 19.25 -23.73
C LEU A 252 -9.01 18.99 -24.64
N GLN A 253 -9.89 19.96 -24.90
CA GLN A 253 -11.05 19.80 -25.77
C GLN A 253 -10.69 19.95 -27.26
N HIS A 254 -11.08 18.97 -28.07
CA HIS A 254 -11.23 19.18 -29.52
C HIS A 254 -12.64 18.85 -30.06
N GLU A 255 -13.53 18.26 -29.25
CA GLU A 255 -14.79 17.72 -29.78
C GLU A 255 -16.01 18.05 -28.91
N LEU A 256 -16.96 18.79 -29.48
CA LEU A 256 -18.29 19.08 -28.91
C LEU A 256 -19.16 17.82 -28.67
N LYS A 257 -18.66 16.63 -29.04
CA LYS A 257 -19.38 15.34 -28.97
C LYS A 257 -19.25 14.63 -27.62
N ARG A 258 -18.40 15.13 -26.70
CA ARG A 258 -18.11 14.47 -25.40
C ARG A 258 -18.72 15.21 -24.20
N MET A 259 -19.87 15.86 -24.41
CA MET A 259 -20.55 16.58 -23.34
C MET A 259 -21.28 15.63 -22.40
N VAL A 260 -21.13 15.88 -21.10
CA VAL A 260 -21.86 15.23 -20.02
C VAL A 260 -22.63 16.28 -19.23
N ARG A 261 -23.72 15.86 -18.59
CA ARG A 261 -24.44 16.70 -17.63
C ARG A 261 -23.86 16.50 -16.25
N THR A 262 -23.37 17.58 -15.64
CA THR A 262 -22.88 17.61 -14.25
C THR A 262 -24.00 17.38 -13.25
N THR A 263 -23.65 17.25 -11.97
CA THR A 263 -24.61 17.10 -10.87
C THR A 263 -25.64 18.25 -10.85
N ASP A 264 -25.18 19.49 -11.05
CA ASP A 264 -26.01 20.72 -11.12
C ASP A 264 -26.73 20.92 -12.47
N GLY A 265 -26.56 20.00 -13.42
CA GLY A 265 -27.26 20.01 -14.72
C GLY A 265 -26.60 20.84 -15.81
N ARG A 266 -25.46 21.49 -15.56
CA ARG A 266 -24.65 22.14 -16.60
C ARG A 266 -24.07 21.11 -17.58
N ALA A 267 -23.85 21.55 -18.81
CA ALA A 267 -23.14 20.75 -19.81
C ALA A 267 -21.64 21.05 -19.73
N VAL A 268 -20.83 20.01 -19.54
CA VAL A 268 -19.36 20.09 -19.49
C VAL A 268 -18.78 19.00 -20.38
N THR A 269 -17.70 19.28 -21.08
CA THR A 269 -17.02 18.28 -21.92
C THR A 269 -16.03 17.47 -21.09
N LEU A 270 -15.99 16.16 -21.26
CA LEU A 270 -14.93 15.31 -20.70
C LEU A 270 -13.56 15.64 -21.34
N PRO A 271 -12.44 15.42 -20.64
CA PRO A 271 -11.11 15.57 -21.22
C PRO A 271 -10.90 14.60 -22.38
N ASP A 272 -10.08 15.00 -23.35
CA ASP A 272 -9.60 14.09 -24.40
C ASP A 272 -8.82 12.94 -23.77
N PRO A 273 -9.25 11.68 -23.99
CA PRO A 273 -8.70 10.52 -23.31
C PRO A 273 -7.25 10.27 -23.73
N ASP A 274 -6.91 10.44 -25.01
CA ASP A 274 -5.57 10.12 -25.51
C ASP A 274 -4.55 11.13 -24.98
N LYS A 275 -4.94 12.41 -24.91
CA LYS A 275 -4.08 13.45 -24.32
C LYS A 275 -3.92 13.29 -22.81
N LEU A 276 -5.00 12.96 -22.11
CA LEU A 276 -4.95 12.75 -20.66
C LEU A 276 -4.11 11.50 -20.33
N GLU A 277 -4.34 10.39 -21.04
CA GLU A 277 -3.58 9.14 -20.93
C GLU A 277 -2.08 9.42 -21.12
N ALA A 278 -1.69 10.08 -22.22
CA ALA A 278 -0.29 10.38 -22.49
C ALA A 278 0.37 11.26 -21.40
N ALA A 279 -0.39 12.16 -20.78
CA ALA A 279 0.11 13.00 -19.70
C ALA A 279 0.23 12.23 -18.38
N VAL A 280 -0.73 11.36 -18.07
CA VAL A 280 -0.72 10.47 -16.90
C VAL A 280 0.39 9.44 -17.01
N ASP A 281 0.53 8.78 -18.16
CA ASP A 281 1.63 7.87 -18.50
C ASP A 281 3.00 8.49 -18.27
N ALA A 282 3.16 9.75 -18.70
CA ALA A 282 4.41 10.48 -18.53
C ALA A 282 4.72 10.78 -17.06
N ASP A 283 3.72 11.01 -16.21
CA ASP A 283 3.92 11.21 -14.77
C ASP A 283 4.21 9.89 -14.04
N LEU A 284 3.42 8.85 -14.30
CA LEU A 284 3.58 7.51 -13.73
C LEU A 284 4.95 6.91 -14.06
N ALA A 285 5.45 7.11 -15.28
CA ALA A 285 6.76 6.59 -15.69
C ALA A 285 7.95 7.25 -14.98
N LYS A 286 7.74 8.35 -14.27
CA LYS A 286 8.77 9.01 -13.45
C LYS A 286 8.91 8.36 -12.08
N TRP A 287 7.94 7.55 -11.65
CA TRP A 287 7.98 6.90 -10.34
C TRP A 287 9.13 5.90 -10.32
N PRO A 288 10.04 5.99 -9.34
CA PRO A 288 11.07 4.98 -9.19
C PRO A 288 10.46 3.66 -8.71
N ALA A 289 11.15 2.56 -9.03
CA ALA A 289 10.82 1.25 -8.49
C ALA A 289 10.86 1.27 -6.95
N GLY A 290 9.94 0.56 -6.30
CA GLY A 290 9.77 0.58 -4.85
C GLY A 290 8.96 1.76 -4.29
N ASN A 291 8.47 2.65 -5.16
CA ASN A 291 7.58 3.74 -4.79
C ASN A 291 6.16 3.53 -5.33
N PHE A 292 5.19 4.04 -4.58
CA PHE A 292 3.78 4.05 -4.94
C PHE A 292 3.09 5.26 -4.32
N ASP A 293 2.22 5.93 -5.07
CA ASP A 293 1.43 7.02 -4.52
C ASP A 293 0.11 6.51 -3.92
N SER A 294 -0.03 6.67 -2.60
CA SER A 294 -1.25 6.36 -1.84
C SER A 294 -2.06 7.59 -1.45
N THR A 295 -1.74 8.75 -2.01
CA THR A 295 -2.51 9.99 -1.87
C THR A 295 -3.13 10.37 -3.19
N ILE A 296 -4.29 10.99 -3.09
CA ILE A 296 -5.03 11.54 -4.22
C ILE A 296 -5.16 13.05 -4.00
N ASP A 297 -4.11 13.79 -4.32
CA ASP A 297 -4.10 15.26 -4.11
C ASP A 297 -3.85 16.06 -5.41
N LEU A 298 -3.69 15.35 -6.54
CA LEU A 298 -3.30 15.86 -7.85
C LEU A 298 -1.87 16.42 -7.87
N LYS A 299 -0.96 15.72 -7.21
CA LYS A 299 0.49 15.88 -7.34
C LYS A 299 1.14 14.55 -7.70
N ASN A 300 2.33 14.65 -8.26
CA ASN A 300 3.15 13.49 -8.62
C ASN A 300 4.27 13.32 -7.59
N ASP A 301 3.96 12.83 -6.38
CA ASP A 301 4.90 12.75 -5.26
C ASP A 301 4.88 11.38 -4.57
N PRO A 302 5.12 10.27 -5.31
CA PRO A 302 5.01 8.92 -4.78
C PRO A 302 5.97 8.69 -3.61
N ALA A 303 5.50 8.01 -2.58
CA ALA A 303 6.32 7.63 -1.44
C ALA A 303 6.91 6.23 -1.62
N GLN A 304 8.02 5.96 -0.95
CA GLN A 304 8.55 4.61 -0.80
C GLN A 304 7.49 3.71 -0.15
N ILE A 305 7.35 2.49 -0.67
CA ILE A 305 6.53 1.46 -0.04
C ILE A 305 7.08 1.19 1.38
N PRO A 306 6.29 1.39 2.44
CA PRO A 306 6.76 1.16 3.81
C PRO A 306 6.84 -0.34 4.13
N ASP A 307 7.68 -0.68 5.11
CA ASP A 307 7.63 -1.99 5.74
C ASP A 307 6.35 -2.18 6.59
N CYS A 308 6.02 -3.44 6.89
CA CYS A 308 4.95 -3.83 7.81
C CYS A 308 5.50 -4.43 9.11
N PHE A 309 6.66 -3.98 9.60
CA PHE A 309 7.13 -4.30 10.94
C PHE A 309 6.44 -3.34 11.94
N THR A 310 5.13 -3.45 12.07
CA THR A 310 4.25 -2.38 12.59
C THR A 310 4.25 -2.23 14.10
N LYS A 311 4.63 -3.27 14.85
CA LYS A 311 4.54 -3.27 16.32
C LYS A 311 5.33 -2.09 16.92
N GLY A 312 4.63 -1.22 17.64
CA GLY A 312 5.20 -0.02 18.28
C GLY A 312 5.55 1.12 17.31
N GLY A 313 5.24 0.99 16.02
CA GLY A 313 5.59 1.97 14.98
C GLY A 313 4.54 3.05 14.71
N HIS A 314 3.51 3.16 15.54
CA HIS A 314 2.43 4.15 15.40
C HIS A 314 2.94 5.60 15.60
N PRO A 315 2.21 6.63 15.14
CA PRO A 315 1.11 6.53 14.17
C PRO A 315 1.59 6.04 12.79
N TYR A 316 0.67 5.57 11.96
CA TYR A 316 0.96 4.95 10.66
C TYR A 316 0.71 5.91 9.47
N GLY A 317 1.23 5.52 8.29
CA GLY A 317 1.36 6.41 7.14
C GLY A 317 2.59 7.33 7.23
N TRP A 318 2.94 8.02 6.15
CA TRP A 318 4.12 8.91 6.11
C TRP A 318 3.97 10.11 7.04
N SER A 319 2.77 10.69 7.11
CA SER A 319 2.45 11.85 7.94
C SER A 319 1.97 11.48 9.33
N GLY A 320 1.69 10.20 9.60
CA GLY A 320 1.04 9.77 10.85
C GLY A 320 -0.48 9.94 10.87
N PHE A 321 -1.15 10.07 9.71
CA PHE A 321 -2.60 10.28 9.63
C PHE A 321 -3.43 9.12 10.20
N ALA A 322 -2.91 7.90 10.13
CA ALA A 322 -3.59 6.72 10.64
C ALA A 322 -3.19 6.50 12.10
N MET A 323 -3.94 7.15 13.00
CA MET A 323 -3.63 7.21 14.44
C MET A 323 -4.82 6.88 15.36
N ALA A 324 -6.00 6.64 14.79
CA ALA A 324 -7.22 6.38 15.54
C ALA A 324 -7.84 5.06 15.09
N GLY A 325 -8.41 4.32 16.05
CA GLY A 325 -9.05 3.04 15.79
C GLY A 325 -8.25 1.83 16.30
N PRO A 326 -8.73 0.61 16.03
CA PRO A 326 -8.06 -0.61 16.46
C PRO A 326 -6.59 -0.67 16.03
N PHE A 327 -5.75 -1.28 16.87
CA PHE A 327 -4.31 -1.45 16.67
C PHE A 327 -3.56 -0.13 16.44
N HIS A 328 -3.90 0.91 17.23
CA HIS A 328 -3.40 2.28 17.13
C HIS A 328 -3.65 2.93 15.77
N GLY A 329 -4.77 2.56 15.12
CA GLY A 329 -5.14 3.05 13.79
C GLY A 329 -4.51 2.29 12.62
N LEU A 330 -3.82 1.16 12.86
CA LEU A 330 -3.31 0.33 11.76
C LEU A 330 -4.44 -0.18 10.86
N SER A 331 -5.62 -0.44 11.44
CA SER A 331 -6.81 -0.80 10.64
C SER A 331 -7.24 0.32 9.69
N ALA A 332 -7.19 1.58 10.11
CA ALA A 332 -7.48 2.71 9.22
C ALA A 332 -6.44 2.82 8.08
N PHE A 333 -5.17 2.54 8.37
CA PHE A 333 -4.12 2.52 7.35
C PHE A 333 -4.32 1.40 6.33
N SER A 334 -4.58 0.17 6.79
CA SER A 334 -4.84 -0.97 5.92
C SER A 334 -6.11 -0.79 5.09
N ASN A 335 -7.15 -0.16 5.65
CA ASN A 335 -8.35 0.22 4.91
C ASN A 335 -8.03 1.15 3.73
N ASN A 336 -7.31 2.24 3.99
CA ASN A 336 -7.04 3.30 3.01
C ASN A 336 -6.46 2.78 1.69
N VAL A 337 -5.58 1.77 1.75
CA VAL A 337 -4.96 1.20 0.55
C VAL A 337 -5.97 0.45 -0.32
N HIS A 338 -6.86 -0.33 0.27
CA HIS A 338 -7.85 -1.14 -0.46
C HIS A 338 -9.05 -0.32 -0.96
N ALA A 339 -9.46 0.70 -0.20
CA ALA A 339 -10.65 1.48 -0.51
C ALA A 339 -10.38 2.70 -1.41
N GLN A 340 -9.15 3.24 -1.42
CA GLN A 340 -8.81 4.40 -2.25
C GLN A 340 -7.97 4.02 -3.48
N ASN A 341 -6.85 3.32 -3.27
CA ASN A 341 -5.86 3.16 -4.34
C ASN A 341 -6.24 2.01 -5.29
N ALA A 342 -6.75 0.91 -4.74
CA ALA A 342 -7.17 -0.22 -5.56
C ALA A 342 -8.45 0.06 -6.37
N ASP A 343 -9.18 1.13 -6.03
CA ASP A 343 -10.38 1.58 -6.73
C ASP A 343 -10.67 3.09 -6.54
N PRO A 344 -10.06 3.94 -7.38
CA PRO A 344 -10.32 5.38 -7.41
C PRO A 344 -11.79 5.77 -7.60
N LEU A 345 -12.68 4.91 -8.13
CA LEU A 345 -14.10 5.26 -8.28
C LEU A 345 -14.80 5.42 -6.94
N ALA A 346 -14.31 4.80 -5.88
CA ALA A 346 -14.86 4.93 -4.53
C ALA A 346 -14.87 6.39 -4.03
N GLN A 347 -14.00 7.23 -4.60
CA GLN A 347 -13.84 8.65 -4.23
C GLN A 347 -14.79 9.59 -4.96
N ALA A 348 -15.70 9.06 -5.78
CA ALA A 348 -16.60 9.87 -6.61
C ALA A 348 -17.47 10.84 -5.79
N GLU A 349 -17.94 10.46 -4.59
CA GLU A 349 -18.72 11.38 -3.74
C GLU A 349 -17.87 12.51 -3.14
N ALA A 350 -16.61 12.23 -2.82
CA ALA A 350 -15.69 13.21 -2.26
C ALA A 350 -14.97 14.06 -3.33
N SER A 351 -15.15 13.72 -4.61
CA SER A 351 -14.38 14.28 -5.73
C SER A 351 -14.43 15.81 -5.82
N ARG A 352 -15.58 16.41 -5.50
CA ARG A 352 -15.73 17.87 -5.48
C ARG A 352 -14.89 18.52 -4.38
N ALA A 353 -14.86 17.95 -3.18
CA ALA A 353 -14.13 18.49 -2.05
C ALA A 353 -12.61 18.28 -2.19
N LEU A 354 -12.20 17.13 -2.72
CA LEU A 354 -10.79 16.74 -2.85
C LEU A 354 -10.11 17.30 -4.11
N PHE A 355 -10.86 17.49 -5.19
CA PHE A 355 -10.28 17.79 -6.51
C PHE A 355 -10.89 18.98 -7.22
N ASP A 356 -11.98 19.55 -6.69
CA ASP A 356 -12.81 20.52 -7.39
C ASP A 356 -13.42 19.98 -8.71
N ILE A 357 -13.58 18.65 -8.81
CA ILE A 357 -14.16 17.97 -9.98
C ILE A 357 -15.59 17.56 -9.65
N ASP A 358 -16.54 17.83 -10.56
CA ASP A 358 -17.91 17.32 -10.41
C ASP A 358 -17.93 15.79 -10.51
N LYS A 359 -18.77 15.14 -9.70
CA LYS A 359 -18.90 13.69 -9.64
C LYS A 359 -19.10 13.03 -11.01
N GLU A 360 -19.90 13.65 -11.88
CA GLU A 360 -20.16 13.10 -13.21
C GLU A 360 -18.93 13.20 -14.10
N VAL A 361 -18.20 14.32 -14.05
CA VAL A 361 -16.95 14.51 -14.77
C VAL A 361 -15.88 13.53 -14.26
N TYR A 362 -15.82 13.30 -12.95
CA TYR A 362 -14.90 12.36 -12.31
C TYR A 362 -15.12 10.93 -12.81
N ILE A 363 -16.34 10.40 -12.66
CA ILE A 363 -16.69 9.05 -13.10
C ILE A 363 -16.54 8.92 -14.62
N GLY A 364 -17.01 9.91 -15.38
CA GLY A 364 -16.91 9.92 -16.84
C GLY A 364 -15.47 9.89 -17.33
N THR A 365 -14.57 10.60 -16.64
CA THR A 365 -13.13 10.61 -16.98
C THR A 365 -12.47 9.26 -16.73
N ILE A 366 -12.78 8.59 -15.62
CA ILE A 366 -12.22 7.27 -15.30
C ILE A 366 -12.72 6.20 -16.27
N LEU A 367 -14.00 6.28 -16.66
CA LEU A 367 -14.67 5.22 -17.42
C LEU A 367 -14.63 5.39 -18.95
N GLN A 368 -14.33 6.59 -19.48
CA GLN A 368 -14.44 6.84 -20.93
C GLN A 368 -13.51 5.98 -21.80
N ASN A 369 -12.40 5.48 -21.25
CA ASN A 369 -11.47 4.59 -21.94
C ASN A 369 -11.32 3.23 -21.25
N ALA A 370 -12.30 2.83 -20.42
CA ALA A 370 -12.25 1.55 -19.70
C ALA A 370 -11.93 0.37 -20.64
N ALA A 371 -11.04 -0.51 -20.19
CA ALA A 371 -10.47 -1.58 -21.02
C ALA A 371 -11.55 -2.56 -21.51
N ASP A 372 -12.41 -3.02 -20.61
CA ASP A 372 -13.59 -3.80 -20.93
C ASP A 372 -14.73 -2.89 -21.43
N PRO A 373 -15.27 -3.13 -22.63
CA PRO A 373 -16.37 -2.34 -23.18
C PRO A 373 -17.61 -2.25 -22.27
N ARG A 374 -17.83 -3.22 -21.37
CA ARG A 374 -18.92 -3.17 -20.39
C ARG A 374 -18.85 -1.92 -19.50
N TYR A 375 -17.64 -1.51 -19.10
CA TYR A 375 -17.42 -0.36 -18.23
C TYR A 375 -17.16 0.94 -18.98
N ARG A 376 -17.05 0.89 -20.32
CA ARG A 376 -16.70 2.06 -21.12
C ARG A 376 -17.87 3.02 -21.26
N TYR A 377 -17.76 4.18 -20.62
CA TYR A 377 -18.81 5.20 -20.69
C TYR A 377 -18.82 5.88 -22.07
N ASP A 378 -20.00 5.91 -22.69
CA ASP A 378 -20.25 6.64 -23.95
C ASP A 378 -21.00 7.95 -23.66
N PRO A 379 -20.38 9.13 -23.84
CA PRO A 379 -21.05 10.43 -23.72
C PRO A 379 -22.25 10.59 -24.67
N ALA A 380 -22.27 9.91 -25.81
CA ALA A 380 -23.39 9.96 -26.76
C ALA A 380 -24.62 9.18 -26.28
N SER A 381 -24.50 8.35 -25.22
CA SER A 381 -25.62 7.61 -24.65
C SER A 381 -26.71 8.49 -24.04
N GLY A 382 -26.40 9.76 -23.75
CA GLY A 382 -27.30 10.69 -23.05
C GLY A 382 -27.51 10.39 -21.57
N LEU A 383 -26.92 9.30 -21.04
CA LEU A 383 -26.93 8.98 -19.62
C LEU A 383 -25.89 9.82 -18.89
N LYS A 384 -26.19 10.22 -17.64
CA LYS A 384 -25.14 10.69 -16.72
C LYS A 384 -24.14 9.55 -16.44
N PRO A 385 -22.83 9.83 -16.35
CA PRO A 385 -21.81 8.84 -15.98
C PRO A 385 -22.17 7.98 -14.76
N SER A 386 -22.65 8.58 -13.67
CA SER A 386 -23.09 7.86 -12.46
C SER A 386 -24.28 6.94 -12.72
N THR A 387 -25.23 7.35 -13.57
CA THR A 387 -26.41 6.57 -13.95
C THR A 387 -26.05 5.41 -14.88
N PHE A 388 -25.06 5.61 -15.75
CA PHE A 388 -24.48 4.54 -16.54
C PHE A 388 -23.81 3.51 -15.63
N PHE A 389 -22.92 3.96 -14.76
CA PHE A 389 -22.15 3.09 -13.86
C PHE A 389 -23.06 2.26 -12.95
N ALA A 390 -24.09 2.86 -12.36
CA ALA A 390 -25.05 2.16 -11.50
C ALA A 390 -25.79 0.97 -12.19
N LYS A 391 -25.86 0.94 -13.53
CA LYS A 391 -26.48 -0.18 -14.28
C LYS A 391 -25.58 -1.40 -14.42
N ILE A 392 -24.27 -1.21 -14.28
CA ILE A 392 -23.22 -2.20 -14.54
C ILE A 392 -22.35 -2.47 -13.30
N ASP A 393 -22.67 -1.83 -12.19
CA ASP A 393 -21.96 -1.89 -10.92
C ASP A 393 -21.96 -3.35 -10.38
N PRO A 394 -20.78 -3.97 -10.20
CA PRO A 394 -20.68 -5.31 -9.63
C PRO A 394 -20.97 -5.34 -8.12
N THR A 395 -20.96 -4.19 -7.45
CA THR A 395 -21.14 -4.01 -6.00
C THR A 395 -22.24 -2.98 -5.69
N PRO A 396 -23.51 -3.24 -6.09
CA PRO A 396 -24.57 -2.23 -6.06
C PRO A 396 -24.76 -1.56 -4.71
N GLY A 397 -24.80 -0.23 -4.72
CA GLY A 397 -25.13 0.57 -3.54
C GLY A 397 -23.93 0.94 -2.67
N VAL A 398 -22.72 0.54 -3.06
CA VAL A 398 -21.44 0.94 -2.46
C VAL A 398 -20.66 1.75 -3.52
N PRO A 399 -19.92 2.81 -3.17
CA PRO A 399 -19.12 3.55 -4.13
C PRO A 399 -17.98 2.68 -4.69
N GLY A 400 -17.73 2.77 -5.99
CA GLY A 400 -16.68 2.00 -6.65
C GLY A 400 -17.13 0.62 -7.13
N VAL A 401 -16.17 -0.26 -7.39
CA VAL A 401 -16.32 -1.66 -7.78
C VAL A 401 -15.77 -2.65 -6.75
N ASN A 402 -15.08 -2.15 -5.71
CA ASN A 402 -14.56 -2.98 -4.63
C ASN A 402 -15.63 -3.35 -3.59
N GLU A 403 -15.39 -4.43 -2.86
CA GLU A 403 -16.21 -4.88 -1.74
C GLU A 403 -15.95 -4.02 -0.50
N LEU A 404 -16.75 -2.96 -0.36
CA LEU A 404 -16.66 -1.98 0.71
C LEU A 404 -17.99 -1.84 1.45
N ILE A 405 -17.97 -1.11 2.56
CA ILE A 405 -19.14 -0.65 3.30
C ILE A 405 -19.10 0.87 3.43
N LYS A 406 -20.29 1.48 3.55
CA LYS A 406 -20.44 2.89 3.90
C LYS A 406 -20.40 3.00 5.42
N PRO A 407 -19.38 3.62 6.05
CA PRO A 407 -19.41 3.88 7.48
C PRO A 407 -20.57 4.84 7.83
N PRO A 408 -20.97 4.94 9.11
CA PRO A 408 -22.06 5.83 9.52
C PRO A 408 -21.82 7.32 9.19
N THR A 409 -20.56 7.72 8.99
CA THR A 409 -20.20 9.09 8.60
C THR A 409 -20.37 9.36 7.11
N PHE A 410 -20.52 8.33 6.26
CA PHE A 410 -20.57 8.49 4.80
C PHE A 410 -21.68 9.48 4.37
N PRO A 411 -21.40 10.44 3.47
CA PRO A 411 -20.21 10.58 2.62
C PRO A 411 -19.07 11.42 3.24
N MET A 412 -19.12 11.72 4.53
CA MET A 412 -18.05 12.42 5.23
C MET A 412 -16.90 11.46 5.58
N LEU A 413 -15.68 11.96 5.46
CA LEU A 413 -14.44 11.29 5.87
C LEU A 413 -14.35 11.25 7.40
N SER A 414 -13.58 10.31 7.94
CA SER A 414 -13.32 10.24 9.38
C SER A 414 -11.89 9.76 9.65
N LEU A 415 -11.42 9.81 10.90
CA LEU A 415 -10.07 9.31 11.22
C LEU A 415 -9.96 7.79 11.05
N MET A 416 -11.09 7.07 11.03
CA MET A 416 -11.16 5.63 10.84
C MET A 416 -11.33 5.24 9.35
N ALA A 417 -11.95 6.12 8.55
CA ALA A 417 -12.16 5.97 7.11
C ALA A 417 -11.80 7.30 6.41
N PRO A 418 -10.50 7.63 6.27
CA PRO A 418 -10.05 8.90 5.69
C PRO A 418 -10.34 9.02 4.20
N ASP A 419 -10.71 7.92 3.56
CA ASP A 419 -11.19 7.75 2.18
C ASP A 419 -12.72 7.64 2.08
N GLY A 420 -13.44 7.77 3.22
CA GLY A 420 -14.89 7.84 3.31
C GLY A 420 -15.62 6.50 3.31
N VAL A 421 -14.95 5.40 3.01
CA VAL A 421 -15.51 4.04 2.92
C VAL A 421 -14.65 3.07 3.71
N PHE A 422 -15.15 1.87 3.99
CA PHE A 422 -14.39 0.88 4.76
C PHE A 422 -14.44 -0.50 4.09
N ALA A 423 -13.33 -1.21 3.99
CA ALA A 423 -13.26 -2.51 3.32
C ALA A 423 -14.08 -3.56 4.08
N GLY A 424 -14.86 -4.36 3.34
CA GLY A 424 -15.70 -5.40 3.94
C GLY A 424 -16.41 -6.25 2.89
N THR A 425 -16.10 -7.54 2.89
CA THR A 425 -16.68 -8.53 1.99
C THR A 425 -17.93 -9.17 2.60
N LYS A 426 -18.92 -9.47 1.76
CA LYS A 426 -20.14 -10.19 2.18
C LYS A 426 -19.80 -11.52 2.87
N GLY A 427 -20.40 -11.76 4.03
CA GLY A 427 -20.20 -12.97 4.83
C GLY A 427 -19.17 -12.82 5.95
N TYR A 428 -18.44 -11.71 6.00
CA TYR A 428 -17.62 -11.30 7.14
C TYR A 428 -18.36 -10.29 8.02
N ARG A 429 -17.71 -9.86 9.10
CA ARG A 429 -18.17 -8.76 9.96
C ARG A 429 -17.42 -7.46 9.67
N VAL A 430 -18.01 -6.34 10.05
CA VAL A 430 -17.41 -5.01 9.91
C VAL A 430 -16.05 -4.97 10.59
N GLY A 431 -15.01 -4.62 9.84
CA GLY A 431 -13.66 -4.54 10.34
C GLY A 431 -12.93 -5.87 10.47
N GLU A 432 -13.59 -7.02 10.35
CA GLU A 432 -12.99 -8.34 10.64
C GLU A 432 -11.72 -8.61 9.82
N GLN A 433 -11.79 -8.45 8.50
CA GLN A 433 -10.66 -8.71 7.60
C GLN A 433 -9.50 -7.72 7.85
N VAL A 434 -9.82 -6.43 7.99
CA VAL A 434 -8.83 -5.35 8.16
C VAL A 434 -8.16 -5.43 9.53
N ASN A 435 -8.94 -5.65 10.59
CA ASN A 435 -8.45 -5.88 11.95
C ASN A 435 -7.61 -7.15 12.04
N ALA A 436 -7.99 -8.22 11.32
CA ALA A 436 -7.19 -9.44 11.26
C ALA A 436 -5.81 -9.20 10.63
N MET A 437 -5.75 -8.46 9.52
CA MET A 437 -4.48 -8.07 8.90
C MET A 437 -3.63 -7.24 9.87
N ALA A 438 -4.21 -6.21 10.51
CA ALA A 438 -3.51 -5.37 11.48
C ALA A 438 -2.94 -6.17 12.66
N ALA A 439 -3.75 -7.09 13.22
CA ALA A 439 -3.33 -8.00 14.28
C ALA A 439 -2.14 -8.87 13.83
N TRP A 440 -2.22 -9.44 12.62
CA TRP A 440 -1.15 -10.28 12.07
C TRP A 440 0.13 -9.48 11.77
N GLN A 441 0.01 -8.29 11.19
CA GLN A 441 1.14 -7.39 10.93
C GLN A 441 1.89 -7.04 12.22
N ASN A 442 1.19 -6.83 13.33
CA ASN A 442 1.80 -6.60 14.64
C ASN A 442 2.58 -7.81 15.20
N THR A 443 2.47 -8.98 14.58
CA THR A 443 3.29 -10.17 14.91
C THR A 443 4.56 -10.27 14.08
N LEU A 444 4.70 -9.46 13.02
CA LEU A 444 5.84 -9.53 12.11
C LEU A 444 7.11 -8.96 12.76
N VAL A 445 8.07 -9.84 13.00
CA VAL A 445 9.43 -9.48 13.37
C VAL A 445 10.33 -9.57 12.13
N PRO A 446 11.15 -8.54 11.83
CA PRO A 446 12.09 -8.62 10.72
C PRO A 446 13.07 -9.77 10.91
N PRO A 447 13.45 -10.50 9.85
CA PRO A 447 14.54 -11.46 9.94
C PRO A 447 15.83 -10.76 10.38
N ALA A 448 16.74 -11.52 10.98
CA ALA A 448 18.07 -10.98 11.29
C ALA A 448 18.74 -10.54 9.97
N ALA A 449 19.33 -9.34 9.99
CA ALA A 449 20.19 -8.90 8.89
C ALA A 449 21.34 -9.91 8.70
N PRO A 450 21.87 -10.10 7.48
CA PRO A 450 23.06 -10.89 7.20
C PRO A 450 24.35 -10.17 7.65
N VAL A 451 24.29 -9.55 8.83
CA VAL A 451 25.38 -8.86 9.51
C VAL A 451 25.41 -9.40 10.94
N SER A 452 26.50 -10.09 11.29
CA SER A 452 26.65 -10.63 12.64
C SER A 452 26.84 -9.49 13.65
N PRO A 453 26.09 -9.46 14.77
CA PRO A 453 26.31 -8.48 15.82
C PRO A 453 27.71 -8.61 16.41
N ASP A 454 28.49 -7.52 16.36
CA ASP A 454 29.77 -7.38 17.06
C ASP A 454 29.51 -6.56 18.32
N PRO A 455 29.63 -7.15 19.53
CA PRO A 455 29.31 -6.45 20.78
C PRO A 455 30.09 -5.14 20.99
N ALA A 456 31.33 -5.06 20.50
CA ALA A 456 32.13 -3.85 20.64
C ALA A 456 31.59 -2.73 19.73
N LYS A 457 31.30 -3.06 18.45
CA LYS A 457 30.71 -2.12 17.50
C LYS A 457 29.30 -1.69 17.90
N VAL A 458 28.49 -2.62 18.42
CA VAL A 458 27.13 -2.33 18.91
C VAL A 458 27.18 -1.32 20.05
N ARG A 459 28.04 -1.53 21.07
CA ARG A 459 28.19 -0.57 22.18
C ARG A 459 28.71 0.79 21.70
N MET A 460 29.70 0.79 20.80
CA MET A 460 30.22 2.04 20.24
C MET A 460 29.15 2.78 19.42
N GLY A 461 28.41 2.07 18.58
CA GLY A 461 27.34 2.63 17.77
C GLY A 461 26.19 3.19 18.61
N GLU A 462 25.80 2.52 19.70
CA GLU A 462 24.82 3.07 20.65
C GLU A 462 25.33 4.35 21.33
N ALA A 463 26.61 4.38 21.72
CA ALA A 463 27.21 5.59 22.29
C ALA A 463 27.22 6.75 21.27
N VAL A 464 27.54 6.46 20.00
CA VAL A 464 27.47 7.43 18.91
C VAL A 464 26.03 7.89 18.67
N PHE A 465 25.05 6.99 18.65
CA PHE A 465 23.63 7.31 18.49
C PHE A 465 23.13 8.31 19.54
N ARG A 466 23.55 8.13 20.79
CA ARG A 466 23.25 9.06 21.89
C ARG A 466 24.00 10.38 21.75
N ARG A 467 25.30 10.33 21.47
CA ARG A 467 26.16 11.53 21.32
C ARG A 467 25.72 12.40 20.14
N ALA A 468 25.33 11.78 19.03
CA ALA A 468 24.78 12.42 17.83
C ALA A 468 23.33 12.88 18.01
N GLN A 469 22.73 12.72 19.20
CA GLN A 469 21.39 13.18 19.54
C GLN A 469 20.25 12.51 18.74
N CYS A 470 20.49 11.34 18.13
CA CYS A 470 19.45 10.57 17.45
C CYS A 470 18.32 10.17 18.41
N ILE A 471 18.67 9.93 19.69
CA ILE A 471 17.75 9.60 20.78
C ILE A 471 16.80 10.75 21.15
N ARG A 472 16.87 11.92 20.52
CA ARG A 472 15.87 12.99 20.74
C ARG A 472 14.51 12.68 20.12
N CYS A 473 14.49 11.88 19.06
CA CYS A 473 13.27 11.46 18.36
C CYS A 473 13.16 9.94 18.28
N HIS A 474 14.28 9.23 18.12
CA HIS A 474 14.28 7.77 17.98
C HIS A 474 14.47 7.08 19.34
N THR A 475 13.38 6.95 20.09
CA THR A 475 13.35 6.42 21.47
C THR A 475 12.42 5.21 21.66
N GLY A 476 12.38 4.64 22.86
CA GLY A 476 11.45 3.55 23.18
C GLY A 476 11.80 2.21 22.51
N GLU A 477 10.86 1.28 22.55
CA GLU A 477 11.06 -0.10 22.06
C GLU A 477 11.26 -0.16 20.53
N ALA A 478 10.49 0.65 19.78
CA ALA A 478 10.53 0.68 18.32
C ALA A 478 11.45 1.78 17.75
N PHE A 479 12.18 2.52 18.60
CA PHE A 479 13.03 3.65 18.21
C PHE A 479 12.25 4.77 17.49
N THR A 480 11.11 5.15 18.05
CA THR A 480 10.28 6.29 17.67
C THR A 480 9.61 6.86 18.92
N ASP A 481 9.49 8.18 18.99
CA ASP A 481 8.76 8.92 20.03
C ASP A 481 7.28 9.09 19.69
N HIS A 482 6.83 8.48 18.58
CA HIS A 482 5.46 8.52 18.07
C HIS A 482 4.99 9.94 17.67
N ARG A 483 5.93 10.86 17.45
CA ARG A 483 5.64 12.25 17.06
C ARG A 483 5.68 12.44 15.54
N ILE A 484 5.02 13.51 15.11
CA ILE A 484 5.04 14.08 13.77
C ILE A 484 5.83 15.39 13.87
N ILE A 485 6.89 15.49 13.06
CA ILE A 485 7.75 16.66 13.01
C ILE A 485 7.29 17.53 11.83
N PRO A 486 7.06 18.84 12.05
CA PRO A 486 6.76 19.77 10.97
C PRO A 486 7.79 19.71 9.84
N VAL A 487 7.32 19.81 8.60
CA VAL A 487 8.18 19.63 7.42
C VAL A 487 9.32 20.65 7.32
N ASP A 488 9.05 21.89 7.76
CA ASP A 488 10.01 22.99 7.84
C ASP A 488 11.08 22.79 8.93
N VAL A 489 10.81 21.94 9.92
CA VAL A 489 11.77 21.56 10.97
C VAL A 489 12.58 20.33 10.55
N ILE A 490 11.93 19.29 10.03
CA ILE A 490 12.61 18.04 9.65
C ILE A 490 13.41 18.16 8.35
N GLY A 491 13.05 19.11 7.46
CA GLY A 491 13.81 19.42 6.25
C GLY A 491 13.74 18.37 5.14
N THR A 492 12.76 17.46 5.19
CA THR A 492 12.52 16.48 4.10
C THR A 492 11.81 17.12 2.91
N GLU A 493 11.75 16.41 1.78
CA GLU A 493 11.02 16.87 0.60
C GLU A 493 9.58 17.25 1.00
N PRO A 494 9.09 18.46 0.65
CA PRO A 494 7.87 18.99 1.25
C PRO A 494 6.57 18.75 0.49
N ALA A 495 6.60 18.25 -0.75
CA ALA A 495 5.42 18.15 -1.61
C ALA A 495 4.30 17.34 -0.94
N ARG A 496 4.68 16.21 -0.32
CA ARG A 496 3.75 15.25 0.27
C ARG A 496 3.28 15.60 1.68
N ALA A 497 3.99 16.48 2.39
CA ALA A 497 3.65 16.87 3.76
C ALA A 497 2.22 17.46 3.85
N ALA A 498 1.81 18.18 2.81
CA ALA A 498 0.50 18.83 2.74
C ALA A 498 -0.57 18.05 1.94
N ALA A 499 -0.29 16.81 1.52
CA ALA A 499 -1.16 16.06 0.60
C ALA A 499 -2.60 15.86 1.12
N LEU A 500 -2.77 15.71 2.43
CA LEU A 500 -4.08 15.46 3.06
C LEU A 500 -4.87 16.74 3.38
N LYS A 501 -4.33 17.93 3.09
CA LYS A 501 -4.92 19.22 3.49
C LYS A 501 -6.37 19.40 3.05
N LYS A 502 -6.71 18.94 1.85
CA LYS A 502 -8.05 19.11 1.28
C LYS A 502 -9.11 18.26 1.97
N MET A 503 -8.72 17.13 2.59
CA MET A 503 -9.64 16.25 3.30
C MET A 503 -10.35 16.97 4.45
N GLN A 504 -9.70 17.97 5.08
CA GLN A 504 -10.27 18.74 6.20
C GLN A 504 -11.69 19.24 5.93
N ARG A 505 -12.01 19.62 4.67
CA ARG A 505 -13.31 20.17 4.28
C ARG A 505 -14.43 19.12 4.26
N GLN A 506 -14.08 17.83 4.29
CA GLN A 506 -14.98 16.70 4.15
C GLN A 506 -14.97 15.81 5.41
N PHE A 507 -14.29 16.19 6.51
CA PHE A 507 -14.31 15.42 7.75
C PHE A 507 -15.64 15.57 8.51
N ALA A 508 -16.15 14.46 9.03
CA ALA A 508 -17.20 14.47 10.05
C ALA A 508 -16.67 15.03 11.37
N ASP A 509 -17.56 15.68 12.14
CA ASP A 509 -17.24 16.21 13.47
C ASP A 509 -16.92 15.09 14.48
N VAL A 510 -17.54 13.92 14.30
CA VAL A 510 -17.35 12.75 15.17
C VAL A 510 -16.94 11.56 14.31
N THR A 511 -15.86 10.87 14.73
CA THR A 511 -15.47 9.61 14.10
C THR A 511 -16.30 8.47 14.68
N THR A 512 -17.01 7.74 13.81
CA THR A 512 -17.87 6.61 14.18
C THR A 512 -17.70 5.45 13.22
N ILE A 513 -17.91 4.22 13.71
CA ILE A 513 -17.90 2.99 12.91
C ILE A 513 -18.97 2.03 13.46
N TYR A 514 -19.40 1.05 12.66
CA TYR A 514 -20.27 -0.01 13.19
C TYR A 514 -19.50 -0.95 14.12
N ALA A 515 -20.20 -1.57 15.08
CA ALA A 515 -19.60 -2.51 16.01
C ALA A 515 -18.97 -3.72 15.29
N PRO A 516 -17.83 -4.28 15.76
CA PRO A 516 -17.12 -5.36 15.08
C PRO A 516 -17.88 -6.69 14.93
N ASP A 517 -19.00 -6.87 15.63
CA ASP A 517 -19.90 -8.02 15.48
C ASP A 517 -20.96 -7.84 14.38
N THR A 518 -21.07 -6.63 13.83
CA THR A 518 -22.01 -6.29 12.75
C THR A 518 -21.69 -7.09 11.48
N PRO A 519 -22.63 -7.82 10.88
CA PRO A 519 -22.38 -8.57 9.64
C PRO A 519 -22.26 -7.63 8.42
N VAL A 520 -21.62 -8.12 7.37
CA VAL A 520 -21.61 -7.51 6.03
C VAL A 520 -22.45 -8.38 5.08
N PRO A 521 -23.51 -7.84 4.44
CA PRO A 521 -23.91 -6.44 4.39
C PRO A 521 -24.46 -5.90 5.72
N VAL A 522 -24.25 -4.61 5.97
CA VAL A 522 -24.61 -3.94 7.21
C VAL A 522 -26.13 -3.81 7.35
N PRO A 523 -26.75 -4.30 8.44
CA PRO A 523 -28.17 -4.11 8.72
C PRO A 523 -28.53 -2.63 8.96
N PRO A 524 -29.76 -2.19 8.63
CA PRO A 524 -30.19 -0.80 8.85
C PRO A 524 -30.14 -0.32 10.31
N ASP A 525 -30.29 -1.25 11.26
CA ASP A 525 -30.31 -1.01 12.71
C ASP A 525 -28.98 -1.39 13.39
N ALA A 526 -27.91 -1.54 12.61
CA ALA A 526 -26.58 -1.87 13.12
C ALA A 526 -26.11 -0.88 14.19
N ARG A 527 -25.50 -1.40 15.25
CA ARG A 527 -24.96 -0.59 16.35
C ARG A 527 -23.80 0.27 15.85
N VAL A 528 -23.90 1.57 16.09
CA VAL A 528 -22.86 2.55 15.79
C VAL A 528 -22.07 2.85 17.05
N LEU A 529 -20.74 2.83 16.94
CA LEU A 529 -19.79 3.14 17.99
C LEU A 529 -19.07 4.45 17.67
N ARG A 530 -18.85 5.28 18.70
CA ARG A 530 -17.94 6.40 18.63
C ARG A 530 -16.51 5.88 18.82
N VAL A 531 -15.61 6.24 17.92
CA VAL A 531 -14.18 5.95 18.05
C VAL A 531 -13.57 6.98 19.02
N PRO A 532 -12.92 6.56 20.11
CA PRO A 532 -12.26 7.48 21.03
C PRO A 532 -11.15 8.26 20.33
N THR A 533 -11.20 9.58 20.41
CA THR A 533 -10.23 10.49 19.78
C THR A 533 -9.75 11.61 20.71
N ASP A 534 -10.36 11.73 21.90
CA ASP A 534 -10.08 12.80 22.87
C ASP A 534 -8.64 12.72 23.45
N HIS A 535 -8.00 11.56 23.35
CA HIS A 535 -6.61 11.35 23.77
C HIS A 535 -5.57 11.82 22.72
N LEU A 536 -6.00 12.14 21.49
CA LEU A 536 -5.11 12.54 20.41
C LEU A 536 -4.69 14.01 20.57
N ASP A 537 -3.38 14.27 20.48
CA ASP A 537 -2.83 15.63 20.53
C ASP A 537 -3.34 16.45 19.32
N PRO A 538 -4.08 17.56 19.54
CA PRO A 538 -4.60 18.40 18.47
C PRO A 538 -3.53 18.94 17.51
N GLU A 539 -2.32 19.23 18.01
CA GLU A 539 -1.23 19.70 17.16
C GLU A 539 -0.68 18.58 16.27
N GLN A 540 -0.68 17.34 16.75
CA GLN A 540 -0.32 16.18 15.93
C GLN A 540 -1.38 15.91 14.86
N LEU A 541 -2.67 16.02 15.18
CA LEU A 541 -3.75 15.93 14.19
C LEU A 541 -3.63 17.04 13.12
N LYS A 542 -3.28 18.26 13.55
CA LYS A 542 -3.06 19.40 12.67
C LYS A 542 -1.89 19.15 11.71
N LEU A 543 -0.79 18.55 12.17
CA LEU A 543 0.34 18.18 11.32
C LEU A 543 0.04 16.99 10.41
N ALA A 544 -0.57 15.92 10.94
CA ALA A 544 -0.85 14.68 10.21
C ALA A 544 -1.69 14.91 8.94
N PHE A 545 -2.66 15.84 9.02
CA PHE A 545 -3.58 16.18 7.94
C PHE A 545 -3.32 17.56 7.31
N ALA A 546 -2.24 18.25 7.71
CA ALA A 546 -1.94 19.61 7.27
C ALA A 546 -3.14 20.59 7.40
N ARG A 547 -3.86 20.52 8.53
CA ARG A 547 -5.09 21.30 8.77
C ARG A 547 -4.78 22.78 8.97
N GLY A 548 -5.67 23.63 8.45
CA GLY A 548 -5.57 25.09 8.57
C GLY A 548 -4.32 25.65 7.89
N ASP A 549 -3.49 26.34 8.67
CA ASP A 549 -2.22 26.94 8.27
C ASP A 549 -1.02 25.99 8.38
N SER A 550 -1.24 24.77 8.87
CA SER A 550 -0.18 23.76 9.02
C SER A 550 0.53 23.47 7.69
N PRO A 551 1.88 23.42 7.68
CA PRO A 551 2.64 22.98 6.52
C PRO A 551 2.58 21.45 6.35
N GLY A 552 2.00 20.74 7.32
CA GLY A 552 2.07 19.29 7.42
C GLY A 552 3.40 18.82 8.02
N GLY A 553 3.62 17.51 8.03
CA GLY A 553 4.82 16.93 8.60
C GLY A 553 4.99 15.45 8.30
N TYR A 554 6.07 14.90 8.86
CA TYR A 554 6.41 13.49 8.73
C TYR A 554 6.53 12.87 10.11
N LYS A 555 5.96 11.68 10.26
CA LYS A 555 6.07 10.93 11.51
C LYS A 555 7.47 10.38 11.68
N VAL A 556 7.95 10.31 12.93
CA VAL A 556 9.23 9.70 13.25
C VAL A 556 9.15 8.19 13.01
N LYS A 557 9.87 7.71 11.99
CA LYS A 557 9.88 6.28 11.62
C LYS A 557 10.57 5.47 12.71
N GLY A 558 10.01 4.30 13.06
CA GLY A 558 10.72 3.31 13.86
C GLY A 558 11.95 2.78 13.11
N LEU A 559 12.99 2.40 13.85
CA LEU A 559 14.29 1.98 13.27
C LEU A 559 14.49 0.46 13.27
N ILE A 560 13.47 -0.31 13.64
CA ILE A 560 13.54 -1.78 13.60
C ILE A 560 13.43 -2.27 12.16
N GLY A 561 14.34 -3.15 11.73
CA GLY A 561 14.30 -3.77 10.40
C GLY A 561 14.92 -2.94 9.26
N LEU A 562 15.75 -1.92 9.56
CA LEU A 562 16.37 -1.04 8.55
C LEU A 562 17.16 -1.75 7.42
N TYR A 563 17.68 -2.95 7.67
CA TYR A 563 18.32 -3.74 6.62
C TYR A 563 17.35 -4.10 5.49
N TRP A 564 16.09 -4.39 5.84
CA TRP A 564 15.07 -4.87 4.92
C TRP A 564 14.26 -3.76 4.26
N SER A 565 14.41 -2.50 4.71
CA SER A 565 13.58 -1.37 4.28
C SER A 565 14.34 -0.27 3.55
N ALA A 566 15.60 -0.51 3.15
CA ALA A 566 16.33 0.40 2.26
C ALA A 566 15.62 0.50 0.88
N PRO A 567 15.66 1.65 0.18
CA PRO A 567 16.34 2.91 0.52
C PRO A 567 15.63 3.68 1.66
N TYR A 568 16.13 4.87 2.04
CA TYR A 568 15.62 5.59 3.22
C TYR A 568 14.97 6.93 2.90
N LEU A 569 14.24 7.44 3.90
CA LEU A 569 13.28 8.56 3.86
C LEU A 569 11.99 8.25 3.11
N HIS A 570 11.00 9.13 3.26
CA HIS A 570 9.66 8.90 2.74
C HIS A 570 9.61 8.82 1.20
N ASP A 571 10.53 9.49 0.51
CA ASP A 571 10.63 9.50 -0.95
C ASP A 571 11.54 8.37 -1.48
N GLY A 572 12.21 7.63 -0.59
CA GLY A 572 13.20 6.61 -0.97
C GLY A 572 14.45 7.18 -1.64
N GLY A 573 14.67 8.51 -1.58
CA GLY A 573 15.73 9.18 -2.32
C GLY A 573 17.14 8.87 -1.83
N VAL A 574 17.28 8.30 -0.63
CA VAL A 574 18.56 7.94 -0.03
C VAL A 574 18.93 6.51 -0.40
N ALA A 575 19.46 6.38 -1.61
CA ALA A 575 19.85 5.11 -2.19
C ALA A 575 21.33 5.16 -2.60
N VAL A 576 22.13 4.24 -2.07
CA VAL A 576 23.53 4.04 -2.47
C VAL A 576 23.76 2.57 -2.71
N GLY A 577 24.39 2.23 -3.84
CA GLY A 577 24.78 0.86 -4.15
C GLY A 577 26.03 0.43 -3.39
N ARG A 578 26.62 -0.70 -3.80
CA ARG A 578 27.87 -1.21 -3.18
C ARG A 578 29.08 -0.30 -3.45
N ASP A 579 29.08 0.40 -4.57
CA ASP A 579 30.12 1.39 -4.91
C ASP A 579 29.65 2.82 -4.60
N GLU A 580 30.06 3.33 -3.44
CA GLU A 580 29.76 4.69 -2.97
C GLU A 580 30.28 5.80 -3.89
N ARG A 581 31.13 5.51 -4.88
CA ARG A 581 31.66 6.54 -5.80
C ARG A 581 30.84 6.72 -7.05
N THR A 582 30.15 5.67 -7.50
CA THR A 582 29.49 5.65 -8.82
C THR A 582 28.01 5.30 -8.77
N GLN A 583 27.55 4.67 -7.68
CA GLN A 583 26.17 4.19 -7.51
C GLN A 583 25.45 5.06 -6.49
N LEU A 584 25.27 6.33 -6.84
CA LEU A 584 24.74 7.38 -5.97
C LEU A 584 23.32 7.79 -6.36
N GLY A 585 22.44 7.86 -5.37
CA GLY A 585 21.03 8.20 -5.54
C GLY A 585 20.23 7.13 -6.27
N VAL A 586 18.92 7.36 -6.35
CA VAL A 586 17.98 6.53 -7.11
C VAL A 586 18.38 6.51 -8.59
N ALA A 587 18.88 7.64 -9.11
CA ALA A 587 19.40 7.76 -10.48
C ALA A 587 20.63 6.86 -10.75
N GLY A 588 21.48 6.66 -9.75
CA GLY A 588 22.67 5.81 -9.84
C GLY A 588 22.40 4.34 -9.49
N THR A 589 21.23 4.01 -8.93
CA THR A 589 20.89 2.69 -8.39
C THR A 589 19.65 2.10 -9.07
N LEU A 590 18.46 2.30 -8.50
CA LEU A 590 17.20 1.67 -8.91
C LEU A 590 16.85 1.95 -10.37
N MET A 591 17.06 3.17 -10.87
CA MET A 591 16.83 3.51 -12.30
C MET A 591 17.77 2.77 -13.27
N LYS A 592 18.84 2.16 -12.76
CA LYS A 592 19.81 1.34 -13.52
C LYS A 592 19.67 -0.16 -13.21
N GLY A 593 18.67 -0.57 -12.44
CA GLY A 593 18.53 -1.95 -11.98
C GLY A 593 19.65 -2.42 -11.04
N ILE A 594 20.31 -1.48 -10.34
CA ILE A 594 21.37 -1.78 -9.39
C ILE A 594 20.76 -1.84 -7.98
N PRO A 595 20.93 -2.95 -7.24
CA PRO A 595 20.43 -3.06 -5.87
C PRO A 595 21.03 -2.01 -4.93
N VAL A 596 20.18 -1.51 -4.04
CA VAL A 596 20.58 -0.60 -2.97
C VAL A 596 21.30 -1.38 -1.86
N ASP A 597 22.40 -0.83 -1.36
CA ASP A 597 23.11 -1.33 -0.19
C ASP A 597 22.62 -0.62 1.08
N PRO A 598 22.00 -1.34 2.04
CA PRO A 598 21.47 -0.73 3.26
C PRO A 598 22.52 0.00 4.09
N ALA A 599 23.74 -0.54 4.20
CA ALA A 599 24.80 0.07 5.01
C ALA A 599 25.29 1.39 4.40
N ASN A 600 25.55 1.39 3.09
CA ASN A 600 25.99 2.60 2.39
C ASN A 600 24.89 3.66 2.31
N SER A 601 23.63 3.24 2.21
CA SER A 601 22.49 4.15 2.22
C SER A 601 22.26 4.78 3.61
N LEU A 602 22.45 4.03 4.70
CA LEU A 602 22.45 4.60 6.06
C LEU A 602 23.64 5.54 6.27
N ARG A 603 24.81 5.19 5.73
CA ARG A 603 25.97 6.07 5.77
C ARG A 603 25.68 7.38 5.04
N ALA A 604 25.05 7.33 3.87
CA ALA A 604 24.60 8.52 3.15
C ALA A 604 23.50 9.29 3.90
N LEU A 605 22.79 8.69 4.85
CA LEU A 605 21.86 9.41 5.72
C LEU A 605 22.54 10.29 6.76
N ILE A 606 23.73 9.90 7.21
CA ILE A 606 24.44 10.54 8.32
C ILE A 606 25.75 11.23 7.93
N ASP A 607 26.19 11.14 6.67
CA ASP A 607 27.43 11.76 6.17
C ASP A 607 27.13 12.96 5.26
N ARG A 608 27.61 14.17 5.61
CA ARG A 608 27.28 15.40 4.86
C ARG A 608 27.73 15.34 3.41
N ARG A 609 28.92 14.79 3.15
CA ARG A 609 29.50 14.79 1.80
C ARG A 609 28.77 13.79 0.92
N LEU A 610 28.65 12.55 1.40
CA LEU A 610 28.00 11.49 0.65
C LEU A 610 26.52 11.83 0.41
N ARG A 611 25.85 12.44 1.40
CA ARG A 611 24.47 12.88 1.24
C ARG A 611 24.29 13.93 0.16
N ARG A 612 25.18 14.93 0.12
CA ARG A 612 25.16 15.96 -0.93
C ARG A 612 25.32 15.36 -2.32
N GLU A 613 26.21 14.38 -2.48
CA GLU A 613 26.44 13.70 -3.76
C GLU A 613 25.22 12.86 -4.19
N VAL A 614 24.54 12.20 -3.25
CA VAL A 614 23.26 11.49 -3.49
C VAL A 614 22.17 12.46 -3.96
N ILE A 615 21.98 13.58 -3.25
CA ILE A 615 20.98 14.60 -3.60
C ILE A 615 21.29 15.19 -4.99
N GLU A 616 22.55 15.48 -5.29
CA GLU A 616 22.96 16.00 -6.59
C GLU A 616 22.71 14.98 -7.71
N ALA A 617 22.98 13.70 -7.48
CA ALA A 617 22.69 12.64 -8.44
C ALA A 617 21.18 12.55 -8.76
N ASN A 618 20.32 12.59 -7.73
CA ASN A 618 18.87 12.59 -7.91
C ASN A 618 18.40 13.85 -8.65
N ARG A 619 18.84 15.03 -8.21
CA ARG A 619 18.47 16.32 -8.82
C ARG A 619 18.92 16.47 -10.26
N ARG A 620 19.89 15.70 -10.75
CA ARG A 620 20.27 15.71 -12.18
C ARG A 620 19.25 14.99 -13.06
N SER A 621 18.48 14.03 -12.54
CA SER A 621 17.41 13.35 -13.28
C SER A 621 16.14 14.22 -13.37
N PRO A 622 15.67 14.56 -14.58
CA PRO A 622 14.39 15.23 -14.76
C PRO A 622 13.20 14.42 -14.25
N GLU A 623 13.25 13.10 -14.37
CA GLU A 623 12.21 12.19 -13.91
C GLU A 623 12.04 12.28 -12.39
N LEU A 624 13.13 12.15 -11.63
CA LEU A 624 13.08 12.20 -10.17
C LEU A 624 12.66 13.59 -9.65
N ARG A 625 13.10 14.67 -10.30
CA ARG A 625 12.60 16.03 -9.99
C ARG A 625 11.10 16.15 -10.21
N GLY A 626 10.60 15.56 -11.30
CA GLY A 626 9.17 15.57 -11.62
C GLY A 626 8.33 14.65 -10.73
N ALA A 627 8.97 13.75 -9.97
CA ALA A 627 8.34 12.85 -9.01
C ALA A 627 8.64 13.21 -7.55
N HIS A 628 9.28 14.37 -7.29
CA HIS A 628 9.63 14.81 -5.94
C HIS A 628 10.49 13.81 -5.15
N VAL A 629 11.43 13.13 -5.82
CA VAL A 629 12.38 12.20 -5.20
C VAL A 629 13.76 12.84 -5.16
N GLU A 630 14.14 13.36 -4.00
CA GLU A 630 15.38 14.12 -3.82
C GLU A 630 16.35 13.46 -2.85
N GLY A 631 15.81 12.77 -1.83
CA GLY A 631 16.58 12.32 -0.69
C GLY A 631 17.07 13.51 0.14
N ILE A 632 16.26 14.53 0.39
CA ILE A 632 16.57 15.57 1.40
C ILE A 632 15.87 15.24 2.71
N GLY A 633 16.44 15.64 3.85
CA GLY A 633 15.91 15.32 5.18
C GLY A 633 16.76 15.86 6.32
N HIS A 634 16.55 15.31 7.52
CA HIS A 634 17.14 15.82 8.74
C HIS A 634 18.67 15.83 8.72
N GLU A 635 19.27 16.86 9.31
CA GLU A 635 20.71 17.13 9.25
C GLU A 635 21.45 16.69 10.53
N PHE A 636 21.31 15.42 10.90
CA PHE A 636 22.03 14.80 12.04
C PHE A 636 23.26 14.05 11.55
N TRP A 637 24.40 14.73 11.62
CA TRP A 637 25.62 14.29 10.94
C TRP A 637 26.57 13.54 11.87
N VAL A 638 27.04 12.38 11.40
CA VAL A 638 28.04 11.53 12.02
C VAL A 638 29.17 11.32 11.01
N ASP A 639 30.03 12.32 10.91
CA ASP A 639 31.20 12.40 10.04
C ASP A 639 32.35 13.15 10.75
N ASP A 640 33.50 13.30 10.10
CA ASP A 640 34.68 13.95 10.68
C ASP A 640 34.39 15.40 11.12
N ALA A 641 33.61 16.15 10.33
CA ALA A 641 33.23 17.53 10.65
C ALA A 641 32.19 17.63 11.78
N GLY A 642 31.45 16.55 12.07
CA GLY A 642 30.63 16.38 13.26
C GLY A 642 31.43 15.90 14.48
N GLY A 643 32.74 15.69 14.35
CA GLY A 643 33.62 15.19 15.42
C GLY A 643 33.52 13.68 15.65
N PHE A 644 33.11 12.91 14.63
CA PHE A 644 33.05 11.46 14.67
C PHE A 644 34.04 10.85 13.70
N THR A 645 34.75 9.80 14.11
CA THR A 645 35.66 9.08 13.22
C THR A 645 34.88 8.17 12.27
N ARG A 646 35.53 7.73 11.17
CA ARG A 646 34.95 6.70 10.28
C ARG A 646 34.58 5.41 11.03
N GLU A 647 35.40 4.99 12.00
CA GLU A 647 35.10 3.82 12.84
C GLU A 647 33.81 4.02 13.64
N GLN A 648 33.59 5.21 14.20
CA GLN A 648 32.37 5.57 14.93
C GLN A 648 31.14 5.60 14.00
N GLN A 649 31.29 6.14 12.79
CA GLN A 649 30.25 6.13 11.76
C GLN A 649 29.87 4.70 11.36
N ASP A 650 30.87 3.86 11.08
CA ASP A 650 30.65 2.45 10.72
C ASP A 650 30.04 1.65 11.89
N ALA A 651 30.44 1.94 13.13
CA ALA A 651 29.83 1.36 14.32
C ALA A 651 28.37 1.77 14.49
N LEU A 652 28.01 3.03 14.21
CA LEU A 652 26.62 3.48 14.22
C LEU A 652 25.79 2.76 13.14
N VAL A 653 26.28 2.67 11.91
CA VAL A 653 25.59 1.92 10.84
C VAL A 653 25.41 0.45 11.23
N HIS A 654 26.44 -0.17 11.81
CA HIS A 654 26.35 -1.55 12.32
C HIS A 654 25.30 -1.70 13.41
N TYR A 655 25.25 -0.76 14.36
CA TYR A 655 24.24 -0.72 15.42
C TYR A 655 22.82 -0.63 14.84
N LEU A 656 22.59 0.31 13.91
CA LEU A 656 21.29 0.50 13.25
C LEU A 656 20.80 -0.74 12.49
N LEU A 657 21.70 -1.43 11.77
CA LEU A 657 21.37 -2.65 11.02
C LEU A 657 21.15 -3.88 11.91
N THR A 658 21.54 -3.82 13.18
CA THR A 658 21.42 -4.93 14.14
C THR A 658 20.40 -4.67 15.23
N LEU A 659 19.64 -3.58 15.14
CA LEU A 659 18.56 -3.24 16.07
C LEU A 659 17.51 -4.36 16.14
N LYS A 660 17.02 -4.59 17.36
CA LYS A 660 15.91 -5.49 17.67
C LYS A 660 14.92 -4.74 18.56
N SER A 661 13.64 -5.13 18.52
CA SER A 661 12.66 -4.67 19.51
C SER A 661 13.21 -4.95 20.90
N ARG A 662 13.25 -3.93 21.77
CA ARG A 662 13.64 -4.10 23.17
C ARG A 662 12.42 -4.66 23.92
N SER A 663 12.42 -5.97 24.22
CA SER A 663 11.33 -6.55 25.03
C SER A 663 11.23 -5.86 26.38
N SER A 664 10.01 -5.63 26.84
CA SER A 664 9.72 -5.16 28.21
C SER A 664 10.22 -6.12 29.30
N ASP A 665 10.50 -7.38 28.92
CA ASP A 665 11.18 -8.35 29.77
C ASP A 665 12.67 -8.42 29.41
N GLY A 666 13.52 -7.95 30.33
CA GLY A 666 14.86 -8.50 30.51
C GLY A 666 16.05 -7.55 30.40
N ASP A 667 16.03 -6.56 29.50
CA ASP A 667 17.20 -5.69 29.31
C ASP A 667 16.88 -4.24 29.67
N ARG A 668 16.83 -3.96 30.99
CA ARG A 668 17.16 -2.60 31.48
C ARG A 668 18.68 -2.46 31.42
N PRO A 669 19.25 -1.58 30.58
CA PRO A 669 20.62 -1.16 30.81
C PRO A 669 20.64 -0.29 32.07
N GLY A 670 21.48 -0.67 33.03
CA GLY A 670 21.85 0.17 34.17
C GLY A 670 22.66 1.40 33.76
#